data_AF-B7G6F5-F1
#
_entry.id   AF-B7G6F5-F1
#
_cell.length_a   1.000
_cell.length_b   1.000
_cell.length_c   1.000
_cell.angle_alpha   90.00
_cell.angle_beta   90.00
_cell.angle_gamma   90.00
#
_symmetry.space_group_name_H-M   'P 1'
#
loop_
_entity.id
_entity.type
_entity.pdbx_description
1 polymer ?
#
loop_
_entity_poly.entity_id
_entity_poly.type
_entity_poly.pdbx_seq_one_letter_code
_entity_poly.pdbx_strand_id
1 'polypeptide(L)'
;MTDTDAKAVQRAVDGLAKGTEAILNRYGKQCLKRPTLTPISKSQRSSIQEILRHMSHCLTVLGQKQKSLQAAIDCTEQDVVPFILRRLSATARGPAPEHQRKQRVQLLQHIFQQLVRLRDGLILCVSGECRHEADIRKARTSQKNQRWASHLTQAGSTRDDGYTQLYHADCVYSGASWDEFMDSRNGLQKRLLEALRPFVPASKRETLWEDLMETRGQALEILLDETEIRMQSIQQRLSALDKSLASGIAARLPGASAHLTMADKMEKLEVSIGGSTFKFERRANNFQIHDIHGVLPSSYARKDWKDTMKLPSKADPVNQKAGTDSCAGYNSHKIKRVDKKRRRAIEESDNEGSIHQSTTHDYSIQRSSGLVVKVQQSRENAVEAADQNSTNVSLRDIKQSMGVNVENLAAARDTLEQEESNATRDAAIVDKATTDDIWAEEEQQVTLQTVNNCRQLRIVLRRMLKRRDVDDEDAIWDARECLRESLMLAGNRLLWPVPDGAANKLKRCQELEQARALFVEALSCVAKQEPLLTIIAERQRDFEVDTELYRRTLGLLRGKAQTNAGIALIEQSKCESDSDRKLCLRNAIKDLELAVESTNALVSSNAINYDCHSRELLLDILQGLNLRALALRWMASALWYQERQTEAARVFQQAGSMWQKWSERKMTFRIDEELTKAEFELYTECYSSWMTLADLACSDLEGIPIHPTRVTLIDKNDYSFGFVVKSFEEAIILSNDIHRTAHTGMCNTTKSGDLCEIKGKEELTIGLEEIRLWWTQRKALLQRPINTRVGETTADLPRSDLFSGGRNVRSGLPKGFFVVNDHSTGRSGKKGGKPRQQSQGRSAKENVAPLGVEKRQQKYRRWGDQLLPQTVNEKGESVPKYEYPAIAPAMPPEIREIWDQLQRECASDK
;
A
#
# COMPACT_ATOMS: atom_id res chain seq x y z
N MET A 1 14.26 -6.85 30.42
CA MET A 1 13.20 -5.84 30.59
C MET A 1 13.57 -5.01 31.78
N THR A 2 13.58 -3.68 31.67
CA THR A 2 13.77 -2.84 32.85
C THR A 2 12.50 -2.92 33.68
N ASP A 3 12.64 -2.75 34.99
CA ASP A 3 11.51 -2.71 35.93
C ASP A 3 10.48 -1.63 35.52
N THR A 4 10.91 -0.64 34.74
CA THR A 4 10.09 0.42 34.16
C THR A 4 9.14 -0.07 33.06
N ASP A 5 9.55 -0.95 32.14
CA ASP A 5 8.65 -1.43 31.07
C ASP A 5 7.53 -2.30 31.65
N ALA A 6 7.86 -3.15 32.62
CA ALA A 6 6.88 -3.99 33.32
C ALA A 6 5.78 -3.13 33.94
N LYS A 7 6.20 -2.05 34.61
CA LYS A 7 5.31 -1.07 35.23
C LYS A 7 4.52 -0.28 34.20
N ALA A 8 5.06 -0.01 33.01
CA ALA A 8 4.33 0.65 31.93
C ALA A 8 3.22 -0.26 31.39
N VAL A 9 3.53 -1.53 31.08
CA VAL A 9 2.54 -2.53 30.63
C VAL A 9 1.45 -2.71 31.69
N GLN A 10 1.83 -2.89 32.95
CA GLN A 10 0.87 -3.08 34.03
C GLN A 10 -0.04 -1.85 34.19
N ARG A 11 0.52 -0.62 34.18
CA ARG A 11 -0.28 0.62 34.23
C ARG A 11 -1.25 0.74 33.06
N ALA A 12 -0.81 0.40 31.85
CA ALA A 12 -1.63 0.42 30.65
C ALA A 12 -2.81 -0.55 30.74
N VAL A 13 -2.56 -1.79 31.16
CA VAL A 13 -3.62 -2.81 31.30
C VAL A 13 -4.53 -2.51 32.49
N ASP A 14 -4.02 -1.97 33.61
CA ASP A 14 -4.85 -1.52 34.73
C ASP A 14 -5.76 -0.36 34.32
N GLY A 15 -5.27 0.54 33.45
CA GLY A 15 -6.07 1.58 32.81
C GLY A 15 -7.21 0.99 31.97
N LEU A 16 -6.90 0.04 31.10
CA LEU A 16 -7.90 -0.68 30.30
C LEU A 16 -8.92 -1.43 31.20
N ALA A 17 -8.46 -2.08 32.27
CA ALA A 17 -9.31 -2.80 33.21
C ALA A 17 -10.29 -1.85 33.91
N LYS A 18 -9.83 -0.69 34.36
CA LYS A 18 -10.67 0.38 34.93
C LYS A 18 -11.67 0.92 33.90
N GLY A 19 -11.25 1.10 32.65
CA GLY A 19 -12.14 1.50 31.55
C GLY A 19 -13.22 0.46 31.28
N THR A 20 -12.84 -0.81 31.26
CA THR A 20 -13.74 -1.95 31.11
C THR A 20 -14.77 -2.00 32.23
N GLU A 21 -14.33 -1.84 33.48
CA GLU A 21 -15.22 -1.79 34.64
C GLU A 21 -16.14 -0.56 34.61
N ALA A 22 -15.66 0.59 34.15
CA ALA A 22 -16.49 1.78 33.95
C ALA A 22 -17.60 1.56 32.91
N ILE A 23 -17.30 0.90 31.79
CA ILE A 23 -18.29 0.53 30.77
C ILE A 23 -19.31 -0.45 31.35
N LEU A 24 -18.84 -1.51 32.02
CA LEU A 24 -19.71 -2.48 32.68
C LEU A 24 -20.62 -1.83 33.73
N ASN A 25 -20.13 -0.85 34.49
CA ASN A 25 -20.93 -0.11 35.46
C ASN A 25 -21.91 0.86 34.80
N ARG A 26 -21.49 1.55 33.74
CA ARG A 26 -22.32 2.52 32.99
C ARG A 26 -23.52 1.83 32.35
N TYR A 27 -23.28 0.73 31.64
CA TYR A 27 -24.34 0.04 30.91
C TYR A 27 -25.01 -1.06 31.74
N GLY A 28 -24.31 -1.68 32.70
CA GLY A 28 -24.90 -2.67 33.62
C GLY A 28 -26.03 -2.10 34.48
N LYS A 29 -25.92 -0.84 34.92
CA LYS A 29 -27.04 -0.15 35.62
C LYS A 29 -28.23 0.14 34.71
N GLN A 30 -28.00 0.34 33.41
CA GLN A 30 -29.08 0.52 32.42
C GLN A 30 -29.78 -0.80 32.08
N CYS A 31 -29.09 -1.94 32.21
CA CYS A 31 -29.66 -3.28 32.03
C CYS A 31 -30.77 -3.57 33.05
N LEU A 32 -30.65 -3.08 34.28
CA LEU A 32 -31.70 -3.22 35.31
C LEU A 32 -33.02 -2.51 34.94
N LYS A 33 -32.99 -1.57 33.98
CA LYS A 33 -34.18 -0.84 33.50
C LYS A 33 -34.76 -1.40 32.20
N ARG A 34 -34.11 -2.36 31.54
CA ARG A 34 -34.59 -2.98 30.29
C ARG A 34 -34.56 -4.51 30.43
N PRO A 35 -35.72 -5.20 30.39
CA PRO A 35 -35.81 -6.64 30.65
C PRO A 35 -35.07 -7.54 29.64
N THR A 36 -34.51 -6.98 28.56
CA THR A 36 -33.77 -7.70 27.53
C THR A 36 -32.27 -7.86 27.80
N LEU A 37 -31.73 -7.27 28.88
CA LEU A 37 -30.29 -7.30 29.16
C LEU A 37 -30.00 -8.10 30.44
N THR A 38 -29.24 -9.20 30.30
CA THR A 38 -28.87 -10.09 31.41
C THR A 38 -27.85 -9.44 32.35
N PRO A 39 -28.02 -9.54 33.69
CA PRO A 39 -27.01 -9.11 34.64
C PRO A 39 -25.70 -9.89 34.43
N ILE A 40 -24.56 -9.24 34.61
CA ILE A 40 -23.26 -9.87 34.38
C ILE A 40 -23.02 -11.00 35.39
N SER A 41 -22.82 -12.21 34.89
CA SER A 41 -22.53 -13.36 35.74
C SER A 41 -21.09 -13.30 36.29
N LYS A 42 -20.85 -13.97 37.42
CA LYS A 42 -19.49 -14.13 37.98
C LYS A 42 -18.53 -14.79 36.97
N SER A 43 -19.04 -15.72 36.16
CA SER A 43 -18.27 -16.40 35.11
C SER A 43 -17.81 -15.44 34.00
N GLN A 44 -18.68 -14.56 33.52
CA GLN A 44 -18.34 -13.55 32.51
C GLN A 44 -17.31 -12.54 33.02
N ARG A 45 -17.43 -12.11 34.28
CA ARG A 45 -16.41 -11.25 34.91
C ARG A 45 -15.06 -11.96 35.00
N SER A 46 -15.03 -13.24 35.37
CA SER A 46 -13.79 -14.03 35.39
C SER A 46 -13.16 -14.12 34.00
N SER A 47 -13.97 -14.39 32.97
CA SER A 47 -13.50 -14.47 31.59
C SER A 47 -12.90 -13.15 31.08
N ILE A 48 -13.56 -12.01 31.36
CA ILE A 48 -13.01 -10.68 31.02
C ILE A 48 -11.68 -10.43 31.75
N GLN A 49 -11.59 -10.78 33.03
CA GLN A 49 -10.35 -10.64 33.80
C GLN A 49 -9.23 -11.55 33.28
N GLU A 50 -9.55 -12.76 32.84
CA GLU A 50 -8.60 -13.67 32.21
C GLU A 50 -8.07 -13.11 30.89
N ILE A 51 -8.93 -12.54 30.04
CA ILE A 51 -8.52 -11.87 28.80
C ILE A 51 -7.59 -10.69 29.10
N LEU A 52 -7.94 -9.83 30.06
CA LEU A 52 -7.10 -8.68 30.44
C LEU A 52 -5.74 -9.12 31.01
N ARG A 53 -5.71 -10.19 31.82
CA ARG A 53 -4.45 -10.79 32.29
C ARG A 53 -3.62 -11.33 31.12
N HIS A 54 -4.27 -11.89 30.09
CA HIS A 54 -3.59 -12.42 28.90
C HIS A 54 -3.04 -11.29 28.05
N MET A 55 -3.77 -10.18 27.90
CA MET A 55 -3.25 -8.97 27.26
C MET A 55 -1.98 -8.44 27.95
N SER A 56 -1.97 -8.38 29.30
CA SER A 56 -0.77 -7.99 30.06
C SER A 56 0.40 -8.95 29.83
N HIS A 57 0.15 -10.25 29.89
CA HIS A 57 1.17 -11.27 29.63
C HIS A 57 1.73 -11.15 28.21
N CYS A 58 0.84 -11.04 27.22
CA CYS A 58 1.18 -10.95 25.81
C CYS A 58 2.08 -9.75 25.54
N LEU A 59 1.70 -8.55 25.99
CA LEU A 59 2.50 -7.33 25.79
C LEU A 59 3.84 -7.36 26.53
N THR A 60 3.87 -7.93 27.74
CA THR A 60 5.11 -8.09 28.51
C THR A 60 6.09 -9.01 27.78
N VAL A 61 5.63 -10.18 27.33
CA VAL A 61 6.47 -11.16 26.63
C VAL A 61 6.88 -10.64 25.25
N LEU A 62 5.96 -10.03 24.50
CA LEU A 62 6.23 -9.45 23.19
C LEU A 62 7.30 -8.36 23.29
N GLY A 63 7.16 -7.41 24.23
CA GLY A 63 8.15 -6.37 24.46
C GLY A 63 9.54 -6.93 24.82
N GLN A 64 9.59 -8.00 25.64
CA GLN A 64 10.85 -8.69 25.94
C GLN A 64 11.49 -9.33 24.71
N LYS A 65 10.68 -10.02 23.89
CA LYS A 65 11.14 -10.70 22.68
C LYS A 65 11.61 -9.71 21.63
N GLN A 66 10.91 -8.59 21.45
CA GLN A 66 11.34 -7.49 20.58
C GLN A 66 12.68 -6.90 21.01
N LYS A 67 12.88 -6.63 22.32
CA LYS A 67 14.17 -6.12 22.82
C LYS A 67 15.30 -7.13 22.64
N SER A 68 15.02 -8.42 22.87
CA SER A 68 16.00 -9.49 22.64
C SER A 68 16.37 -9.61 21.16
N LEU A 69 15.38 -9.58 20.26
CA LEU A 69 15.60 -9.59 18.81
C LEU A 69 16.40 -8.37 18.37
N GLN A 70 16.08 -7.19 18.91
CA GLN A 70 16.82 -5.96 18.62
C GLN A 70 18.29 -6.08 19.02
N ALA A 71 18.56 -6.59 20.23
CA ALA A 71 19.92 -6.82 20.71
C ALA A 71 20.67 -7.90 19.88
N ALA A 72 19.96 -8.89 19.37
CA ALA A 72 20.50 -9.93 18.49
C ALA A 72 20.90 -9.33 17.12
N ILE A 73 20.08 -8.44 16.57
CA ILE A 73 20.38 -7.68 15.34
C ILE A 73 21.61 -6.80 15.56
N ASP A 74 21.64 -6.02 16.66
CA ASP A 74 22.78 -5.17 17.00
C ASP A 74 24.08 -6.00 17.12
N CYS A 75 24.01 -7.16 17.77
CA CYS A 75 25.14 -8.08 17.87
C CYS A 75 25.57 -8.61 16.49
N THR A 76 24.60 -8.97 15.65
CA THR A 76 24.89 -9.52 14.32
C THR A 76 25.56 -8.49 13.43
N GLU A 77 25.01 -7.26 13.38
CA GLU A 77 25.54 -6.14 12.59
C GLU A 77 26.93 -5.69 13.05
N GLN A 78 27.14 -5.57 14.36
CA GLN A 78 28.35 -4.92 14.90
C GLN A 78 29.46 -5.89 15.26
N ASP A 79 29.13 -7.13 15.63
CA ASP A 79 30.11 -8.14 16.07
C ASP A 79 30.26 -9.28 15.06
N VAL A 80 29.16 -9.93 14.65
CA VAL A 80 29.20 -11.18 13.87
C VAL A 80 29.59 -10.94 12.41
N VAL A 81 28.86 -10.05 11.71
CA VAL A 81 29.10 -9.77 10.28
C VAL A 81 30.51 -9.21 10.05
N PRO A 82 31.00 -8.20 10.80
CA PRO A 82 32.35 -7.67 10.59
C PRO A 82 33.44 -8.72 10.86
N PHE A 83 33.24 -9.57 11.87
CA PHE A 83 34.16 -10.67 12.16
C PHE A 83 34.22 -11.66 11.00
N ILE A 84 33.06 -12.09 10.48
CA ILE A 84 32.97 -13.08 9.41
C ILE A 84 33.53 -12.52 8.10
N LEU A 85 33.18 -11.30 7.71
CA LEU A 85 33.73 -10.65 6.52
C LEU A 85 35.25 -10.54 6.60
N ARG A 86 35.79 -10.13 7.76
CA ARG A 86 37.25 -10.04 7.98
C ARG A 86 37.93 -11.41 7.82
N ARG A 87 37.33 -12.48 8.35
CA ARG A 87 37.85 -13.85 8.24
C ARG A 87 37.74 -14.40 6.82
N LEU A 88 36.63 -14.13 6.13
CA LEU A 88 36.45 -14.53 4.73
C LEU A 88 37.51 -13.87 3.84
N SER A 89 37.73 -12.54 3.98
CA SER A 89 38.76 -11.82 3.22
C SER A 89 40.17 -12.36 3.46
N ALA A 90 40.49 -12.75 4.69
CA ALA A 90 41.79 -13.35 5.00
C ALA A 90 42.01 -14.69 4.26
N THR A 91 40.93 -15.43 4.00
CA THR A 91 41.00 -16.72 3.29
C THR A 91 40.82 -16.58 1.78
N ALA A 92 40.57 -15.40 1.23
CA ALA A 92 40.05 -15.21 -0.13
C ALA A 92 41.08 -15.26 -1.28
N ARG A 93 42.38 -15.19 -0.97
CA ARG A 93 43.44 -15.05 -2.00
C ARG A 93 43.74 -16.39 -2.68
N GLY A 94 43.30 -16.53 -3.93
CA GLY A 94 43.61 -17.67 -4.81
C GLY A 94 42.73 -18.91 -4.62
N PRO A 95 42.98 -20.00 -5.38
CA PRO A 95 42.32 -21.28 -5.20
C PRO A 95 42.65 -21.81 -3.79
N ALA A 96 41.63 -21.79 -2.93
CA ALA A 96 41.78 -22.12 -1.52
C ALA A 96 42.13 -23.62 -1.35
N PRO A 97 43.18 -23.95 -0.57
CA PRO A 97 43.39 -25.29 -0.05
C PRO A 97 42.12 -25.81 0.64
N GLU A 98 41.93 -27.14 0.67
CA GLU A 98 40.72 -27.76 1.21
C GLU A 98 40.37 -27.30 2.64
N HIS A 99 41.38 -27.04 3.47
CA HIS A 99 41.19 -26.53 4.84
C HIS A 99 40.55 -25.13 4.87
N GLN A 100 40.96 -24.23 3.98
CA GLN A 100 40.38 -22.88 3.87
C GLN A 100 38.96 -22.95 3.30
N ARG A 101 38.70 -23.86 2.36
CA ARG A 101 37.35 -24.10 1.83
C ARG A 101 36.40 -24.57 2.94
N LYS A 102 36.82 -25.54 3.75
CA LYS A 102 36.05 -25.99 4.94
C LYS A 102 35.79 -24.83 5.90
N GLN A 103 36.78 -23.96 6.11
CA GLN A 103 36.61 -22.77 6.95
C GLN A 103 35.60 -21.78 6.37
N ARG A 104 35.66 -21.49 5.06
CA ARG A 104 34.68 -20.62 4.38
C ARG A 104 33.26 -21.17 4.50
N VAL A 105 33.08 -22.48 4.29
CA VAL A 105 31.78 -23.14 4.48
C VAL A 105 31.27 -22.96 5.91
N GLN A 106 32.11 -23.18 6.92
CA GLN A 106 31.72 -23.02 8.33
C GLN A 106 31.31 -21.57 8.65
N LEU A 107 32.05 -20.59 8.14
CA LEU A 107 31.74 -19.17 8.34
C LEU A 107 30.43 -18.75 7.68
N LEU A 108 30.22 -19.15 6.42
CA LEU A 108 29.02 -18.85 5.65
C LEU A 108 27.79 -19.58 6.20
N GLN A 109 27.95 -20.85 6.60
CA GLN A 109 26.90 -21.61 7.28
C GLN A 109 26.49 -20.92 8.58
N HIS A 110 27.46 -20.48 9.39
CA HIS A 110 27.18 -19.84 10.67
C HIS A 110 26.40 -18.54 10.50
N ILE A 111 26.82 -17.64 9.59
CA ILE A 111 26.07 -16.39 9.37
C ILE A 111 24.66 -16.69 8.86
N PHE A 112 24.51 -17.66 7.95
CA PHE A 112 23.21 -18.04 7.44
C PHE A 112 22.30 -18.60 8.55
N GLN A 113 22.83 -19.43 9.44
CA GLN A 113 22.10 -19.91 10.64
C GLN A 113 21.63 -18.75 11.53
N GLN A 114 22.47 -17.74 11.74
CA GLN A 114 22.08 -16.59 12.55
C GLN A 114 21.01 -15.75 11.85
N LEU A 115 21.09 -15.54 10.53
CA LEU A 115 20.04 -14.85 9.79
C LEU A 115 18.69 -15.58 9.87
N VAL A 116 18.69 -16.90 9.68
CA VAL A 116 17.46 -17.70 9.82
C VAL A 116 16.95 -17.64 11.27
N ARG A 117 17.82 -17.65 12.28
CA ARG A 117 17.45 -17.42 13.69
C ARG A 117 16.76 -16.08 13.91
N LEU A 118 17.29 -15.00 13.34
CA LEU A 118 16.68 -13.68 13.47
C LEU A 118 15.31 -13.61 12.78
N ARG A 119 15.16 -14.24 11.61
CA ARG A 119 13.88 -14.31 10.89
C ARG A 119 12.84 -15.16 11.61
N ASP A 120 13.20 -16.36 12.07
CA ASP A 120 12.30 -17.17 12.90
C ASP A 120 11.94 -16.44 14.21
N GLY A 121 12.84 -15.59 14.73
CA GLY A 121 12.59 -14.72 15.87
C GLY A 121 11.57 -13.62 15.57
N LEU A 122 11.67 -12.98 14.40
CA LEU A 122 10.68 -12.02 13.92
C LEU A 122 9.30 -12.68 13.78
N ILE A 123 9.24 -13.88 13.20
CA ILE A 123 8.01 -14.63 13.00
C ILE A 123 7.37 -15.02 14.34
N LEU A 124 8.18 -15.39 15.33
CA LEU A 124 7.71 -15.63 16.70
C LEU A 124 7.11 -14.35 17.33
N CYS A 125 7.64 -13.18 17.03
CA CYS A 125 7.10 -11.91 17.54
C CYS A 125 5.81 -11.48 16.82
N VAL A 126 5.72 -11.67 15.51
CA VAL A 126 4.56 -11.27 14.70
C VAL A 126 3.42 -12.28 14.85
N SER A 127 3.63 -13.51 14.37
CA SER A 127 2.60 -14.55 14.34
C SER A 127 2.50 -15.35 15.63
N GLY A 128 3.60 -15.49 16.37
CA GLY A 128 3.68 -16.40 17.51
C GLY A 128 3.99 -17.85 17.14
N GLU A 129 4.19 -18.16 15.86
CA GLU A 129 4.53 -19.52 15.40
C GLU A 129 5.84 -20.01 16.03
N CYS A 130 5.77 -21.10 16.78
CA CYS A 130 6.92 -21.74 17.42
C CYS A 130 7.50 -22.79 16.46
N ARG A 131 8.61 -22.45 15.80
CA ARG A 131 9.27 -23.33 14.81
C ARG A 131 10.33 -24.27 15.41
N HIS A 132 10.71 -24.02 16.65
CA HIS A 132 11.81 -24.73 17.30
C HIS A 132 11.39 -25.42 18.58
N GLU A 133 12.00 -26.58 18.84
CA GLU A 133 11.58 -27.50 19.90
C GLU A 133 11.55 -26.87 21.30
N ALA A 134 12.47 -25.96 21.62
CA ALA A 134 12.47 -25.28 22.92
C ALA A 134 11.26 -24.32 23.07
N ASP A 135 10.94 -23.54 22.03
CA ASP A 135 9.77 -22.66 22.04
C ASP A 135 8.46 -23.48 22.00
N ILE A 136 8.41 -24.55 21.21
CA ILE A 136 7.27 -25.50 21.17
C ILE A 136 7.01 -26.10 22.55
N ARG A 137 8.04 -26.58 23.24
CA ARG A 137 7.89 -27.13 24.60
C ARG A 137 7.41 -26.07 25.59
N LYS A 138 7.91 -24.84 25.50
CA LYS A 138 7.47 -23.73 26.35
C LYS A 138 6.00 -23.38 26.09
N ALA A 139 5.60 -23.28 24.83
CA ALA A 139 4.22 -23.02 24.43
C ALA A 139 3.27 -24.15 24.87
N ARG A 140 3.62 -25.42 24.63
CA ARG A 140 2.83 -26.58 25.08
C ARG A 140 2.69 -26.64 26.60
N THR A 141 3.74 -26.28 27.35
CA THR A 141 3.66 -26.22 28.82
C THR A 141 2.69 -25.12 29.27
N SER A 142 2.71 -23.97 28.60
CA SER A 142 1.75 -22.89 28.85
C SER A 142 0.30 -23.31 28.53
N GLN A 143 0.10 -24.00 27.40
CA GLN A 143 -1.20 -24.52 26.96
C GLN A 143 -1.75 -25.59 27.90
N LYS A 144 -0.92 -26.53 28.38
CA LYS A 144 -1.35 -27.57 29.34
C LYS A 144 -1.88 -26.98 30.64
N ASN A 145 -1.31 -25.86 31.07
CA ASN A 145 -1.78 -25.13 32.24
C ASN A 145 -2.98 -24.22 31.94
N GLN A 146 -3.49 -24.23 30.70
CA GLN A 146 -4.59 -23.41 30.15
C GLN A 146 -4.48 -21.90 30.41
N ARG A 147 -3.34 -21.42 30.89
CA ARG A 147 -3.23 -20.05 31.41
C ARG A 147 -3.10 -19.03 30.28
N TRP A 148 -2.36 -19.38 29.23
CA TRP A 148 -2.07 -18.50 28.08
C TRP A 148 -2.11 -19.32 26.78
N ALA A 149 -3.17 -20.11 26.60
CA ALA A 149 -3.33 -20.87 25.36
C ALA A 149 -3.62 -19.90 24.20
N SER A 150 -2.90 -20.07 23.08
CA SER A 150 -3.15 -19.30 21.87
C SER A 150 -4.46 -19.72 21.21
N HIS A 151 -5.28 -18.74 20.84
CA HIS A 151 -6.53 -18.97 20.12
C HIS A 151 -6.39 -18.85 18.58
N LEU A 152 -5.19 -18.56 18.08
CA LEU A 152 -4.88 -18.53 16.65
C LEU A 152 -4.90 -19.93 16.00
N THR A 153 -4.89 -21.00 16.82
CA THR A 153 -4.84 -22.41 16.42
C THR A 153 -6.13 -22.97 15.80
N GLN A 154 -7.21 -22.18 15.70
CA GLN A 154 -8.47 -22.67 15.13
C GLN A 154 -8.36 -22.78 13.60
N ALA A 155 -8.21 -24.02 13.12
CA ALA A 155 -8.10 -24.37 11.71
C ALA A 155 -9.17 -23.67 10.85
N GLY A 156 -8.74 -23.01 9.76
CA GLY A 156 -9.64 -22.46 8.74
C GLY A 156 -9.69 -20.93 8.65
N SER A 157 -8.93 -20.18 9.46
CA SER A 157 -8.78 -18.74 9.23
C SER A 157 -7.95 -18.48 7.97
N THR A 158 -8.64 -18.13 6.88
CA THR A 158 -8.02 -17.57 5.68
C THR A 158 -7.80 -16.06 5.84
N ARG A 159 -6.75 -15.53 5.21
CA ARG A 159 -6.59 -14.09 4.96
C ARG A 159 -7.83 -13.51 4.30
N ASP A 160 -7.93 -12.19 4.26
CA ASP A 160 -9.01 -11.48 3.57
C ASP A 160 -9.06 -11.80 2.06
N ASP A 161 -7.98 -12.36 1.51
CA ASP A 161 -7.93 -12.94 0.17
C ASP A 161 -8.79 -14.21 -0.01
N GLY A 162 -9.19 -14.88 1.07
CA GLY A 162 -9.98 -16.11 1.06
C GLY A 162 -9.23 -17.39 0.68
N TYR A 163 -7.94 -17.31 0.32
CA TYR A 163 -7.16 -18.45 -0.18
C TYR A 163 -5.97 -18.80 0.71
N THR A 164 -5.32 -17.81 1.32
CA THR A 164 -4.11 -18.05 2.12
C THR A 164 -4.50 -18.39 3.55
N GLN A 165 -4.20 -19.60 4.00
CA GLN A 165 -4.36 -19.96 5.42
C GLN A 165 -3.39 -19.13 6.27
N LEU A 166 -3.94 -18.37 7.21
CA LEU A 166 -3.15 -17.50 8.11
C LEU A 166 -2.39 -18.33 9.15
N TYR A 167 -3.01 -19.41 9.62
CA TYR A 167 -2.48 -20.27 10.67
C TYR A 167 -2.62 -21.74 10.28
N HIS A 168 -1.57 -22.53 10.50
CA HIS A 168 -1.59 -23.96 10.25
C HIS A 168 -2.08 -24.69 11.49
N ALA A 169 -3.02 -25.63 11.31
CA ALA A 169 -3.59 -26.43 12.40
C ALA A 169 -2.54 -27.24 13.17
N ASP A 170 -1.46 -27.64 12.49
CA ASP A 170 -0.38 -28.44 13.07
C ASP A 170 0.70 -27.59 13.77
N CYS A 171 0.63 -26.26 13.67
CA CYS A 171 1.60 -25.37 14.28
C CYS A 171 1.27 -25.09 15.75
N VAL A 172 2.32 -24.93 16.56
CA VAL A 172 2.19 -24.54 17.97
C VAL A 172 2.48 -23.04 18.07
N TYR A 173 1.60 -22.30 18.74
CA TYR A 173 1.73 -20.85 18.90
C TYR A 173 2.06 -20.48 20.34
N SER A 174 2.85 -19.42 20.50
CA SER A 174 3.40 -18.99 21.79
C SER A 174 2.35 -18.49 22.79
N GLY A 175 1.20 -18.02 22.29
CA GLY A 175 0.19 -17.30 23.07
C GLY A 175 0.63 -15.89 23.48
N ALA A 176 1.71 -15.39 22.88
CA ALA A 176 2.22 -14.04 23.08
C ALA A 176 2.92 -13.54 21.82
N SER A 177 2.16 -12.91 20.93
CA SER A 177 2.60 -12.32 19.67
C SER A 177 1.74 -11.11 19.31
N TRP A 178 2.14 -10.37 18.28
CA TRP A 178 1.34 -9.26 17.78
C TRP A 178 -0.04 -9.73 17.29
N ASP A 179 -0.06 -10.81 16.51
CA ASP A 179 -1.29 -11.44 16.01
C ASP A 179 -2.18 -11.94 17.15
N GLU A 180 -1.61 -12.52 18.21
CA GLU A 180 -2.40 -12.95 19.38
C GLU A 180 -3.17 -11.78 19.99
N PHE A 181 -2.62 -10.57 19.92
CA PHE A 181 -3.27 -9.36 20.41
C PHE A 181 -4.27 -8.78 19.39
N MET A 182 -3.83 -8.59 18.15
CA MET A 182 -4.49 -7.75 17.14
C MET A 182 -5.29 -8.50 16.07
N ASP A 183 -5.26 -9.85 16.03
CA ASP A 183 -5.99 -10.61 15.01
C ASP A 183 -7.49 -10.26 15.02
N SER A 184 -8.04 -9.99 13.83
CA SER A 184 -9.38 -9.43 13.68
C SER A 184 -10.50 -10.41 14.05
N ARG A 185 -10.20 -11.71 14.04
CA ARG A 185 -11.16 -12.80 14.31
C ARG A 185 -10.99 -13.36 15.72
N ASN A 186 -9.75 -13.65 16.11
CA ASN A 186 -9.40 -14.42 17.30
C ASN A 186 -8.49 -13.66 18.28
N GLY A 187 -8.05 -12.45 17.94
CA GLY A 187 -7.15 -11.66 18.77
C GLY A 187 -7.75 -11.27 20.12
N LEU A 188 -6.90 -11.02 21.11
CA LEU A 188 -7.30 -10.64 22.47
C LEU A 188 -8.17 -9.39 22.50
N GLN A 189 -7.87 -8.40 21.65
CA GLN A 189 -8.73 -7.22 21.48
C GLN A 189 -10.14 -7.61 21.07
N LYS A 190 -10.27 -8.43 20.02
CA LYS A 190 -11.57 -8.89 19.51
C LYS A 190 -12.35 -9.66 20.57
N ARG A 191 -11.68 -10.59 21.25
CA ARG A 191 -12.27 -11.40 22.33
C ARG A 191 -12.76 -10.54 23.50
N LEU A 192 -12.00 -9.51 23.89
CA LEU A 192 -12.45 -8.56 24.91
C LEU A 192 -13.71 -7.82 24.46
N LEU A 193 -13.74 -7.32 23.22
CA LEU A 193 -14.91 -6.63 22.67
C LEU A 193 -16.13 -7.54 22.59
N GLU A 194 -15.96 -8.80 22.19
CA GLU A 194 -17.03 -9.79 22.15
C GLU A 194 -17.55 -10.14 23.55
N ALA A 195 -16.66 -10.28 24.54
CA ALA A 195 -17.05 -10.49 25.93
C ALA A 195 -17.85 -9.30 26.50
N LEU A 196 -17.60 -8.08 26.02
CA LEU A 196 -18.30 -6.87 26.46
C LEU A 196 -19.59 -6.59 25.67
N ARG A 197 -19.69 -7.09 24.43
CA ARG A 197 -20.81 -6.84 23.50
C ARG A 197 -22.22 -7.09 24.07
N PRO A 198 -22.47 -8.11 24.93
CA PRO A 198 -23.78 -8.34 25.54
C PRO A 198 -24.24 -7.20 26.46
N PHE A 199 -23.31 -6.42 27.01
CA PHE A 199 -23.60 -5.37 27.98
C PHE A 199 -23.73 -3.98 27.34
N VAL A 200 -23.34 -3.84 26.06
CA VAL A 200 -23.28 -2.56 25.35
C VAL A 200 -24.44 -2.44 24.35
N PRO A 201 -25.17 -1.31 24.31
CA PRO A 201 -26.23 -1.07 23.34
C PRO A 201 -25.75 -1.26 21.90
N ALA A 202 -26.61 -1.79 21.02
CA ALA A 202 -26.25 -2.08 19.63
C ALA A 202 -25.61 -0.88 18.90
N SER A 203 -26.14 0.32 19.13
CA SER A 203 -25.65 1.58 18.55
C SER A 203 -24.26 2.03 19.01
N LYS A 204 -23.67 1.36 20.02
CA LYS A 204 -22.34 1.68 20.58
C LYS A 204 -21.35 0.53 20.43
N ARG A 205 -21.73 -0.56 19.78
CA ARG A 205 -20.85 -1.74 19.64
C ARG A 205 -19.68 -1.48 18.70
N GLU A 206 -19.88 -0.68 17.66
CA GLU A 206 -18.84 -0.34 16.67
C GLU A 206 -17.79 0.60 17.27
N THR A 207 -18.22 1.54 18.13
CA THR A 207 -17.33 2.50 18.81
C THR A 207 -16.78 1.99 20.13
N LEU A 208 -17.03 0.72 20.51
CA LEU A 208 -16.74 0.23 21.85
C LEU A 208 -15.25 0.26 22.21
N TRP A 209 -14.39 -0.06 21.23
CA TRP A 209 -12.94 0.02 21.45
C TRP A 209 -12.49 1.46 21.67
N GLU A 210 -13.01 2.40 20.87
CA GLU A 210 -12.74 3.84 21.01
C GLU A 210 -13.21 4.35 22.38
N ASP A 211 -14.42 3.95 22.80
CA ASP A 211 -14.96 4.30 24.11
C ASP A 211 -14.09 3.76 25.27
N LEU A 212 -13.52 2.56 25.13
CA LEU A 212 -12.57 1.99 26.10
C LEU A 212 -11.28 2.81 26.17
N MET A 213 -10.71 3.14 25.01
CA MET A 213 -9.50 3.96 24.92
C MET A 213 -9.72 5.35 25.50
N GLU A 214 -10.86 5.98 25.21
CA GLU A 214 -11.20 7.33 25.71
C GLU A 214 -11.48 7.37 27.21
N THR A 215 -12.02 6.30 27.80
CA THR A 215 -12.40 6.32 29.21
C THR A 215 -11.16 6.23 30.11
N ARG A 216 -10.26 5.27 29.86
CA ARG A 216 -9.02 5.04 30.64
C ARG A 216 -7.94 4.24 29.89
N GLY A 217 -8.14 3.90 28.62
CA GLY A 217 -7.26 3.01 27.85
C GLY A 217 -6.12 3.71 27.10
N GLN A 218 -5.96 5.03 27.20
CA GLN A 218 -4.98 5.79 26.39
C GLN A 218 -3.53 5.32 26.57
N ALA A 219 -3.15 4.90 27.78
CA ALA A 219 -1.81 4.38 28.04
C ALA A 219 -1.54 3.06 27.30
N LEU A 220 -2.58 2.26 27.06
CA LEU A 220 -2.48 1.04 26.26
C LEU A 220 -2.34 1.37 24.78
N GLU A 221 -3.11 2.32 24.26
CA GLU A 221 -2.99 2.79 22.88
C GLU A 221 -1.55 3.24 22.57
N ILE A 222 -0.98 4.11 23.40
CA ILE A 222 0.41 4.56 23.27
C ILE A 222 1.39 3.38 23.28
N LEU A 223 1.18 2.41 24.17
CA LEU A 223 2.04 1.24 24.28
C LEU A 223 1.94 0.33 23.04
N LEU A 224 0.76 0.20 22.45
CA LEU A 224 0.54 -0.56 21.22
C LEU A 224 1.22 0.13 20.03
N ASP A 225 1.08 1.45 19.91
CA ASP A 225 1.77 2.24 18.88
C ASP A 225 3.29 2.09 18.99
N GLU A 226 3.85 2.24 20.22
CA GLU A 226 5.28 2.04 20.47
C GLU A 226 5.75 0.61 20.13
N THR A 227 4.88 -0.39 20.34
CA THR A 227 5.16 -1.79 20.04
C THR A 227 5.14 -2.05 18.52
N GLU A 228 4.20 -1.45 17.79
CA GLU A 228 4.08 -1.54 16.34
C GLU A 228 5.26 -0.85 15.64
N ILE A 229 5.55 0.39 16.01
CA ILE A 229 6.69 1.17 15.47
C ILE A 229 8.00 0.40 15.67
N ARG A 230 8.20 -0.18 16.86
CA ARG A 230 9.39 -1.00 17.13
C ARG A 230 9.45 -2.24 16.25
N MET A 231 8.32 -2.88 15.98
CA MET A 231 8.27 -4.05 15.09
C MET A 231 8.63 -3.67 13.64
N GLN A 232 8.06 -2.57 13.14
CA GLN A 232 8.37 -2.05 11.80
C GLN A 232 9.86 -1.70 11.67
N SER A 233 10.43 -1.03 12.69
CA SER A 233 11.86 -0.73 12.73
C SER A 233 12.73 -2.00 12.71
N ILE A 234 12.38 -3.03 13.49
CA ILE A 234 13.07 -4.33 13.48
C ILE A 234 13.00 -4.98 12.09
N GLN A 235 11.84 -4.97 11.43
CA GLN A 235 11.66 -5.54 10.09
C GLN A 235 12.53 -4.82 9.06
N GLN A 236 12.51 -3.49 9.06
CA GLN A 236 13.35 -2.66 8.18
C GLN A 236 14.84 -2.94 8.40
N ARG A 237 15.28 -3.00 9.66
CA ARG A 237 16.67 -3.30 10.00
C ARG A 237 17.11 -4.70 9.55
N LEU A 238 16.25 -5.71 9.70
CA LEU A 238 16.55 -7.06 9.18
C LEU A 238 16.70 -7.08 7.67
N SER A 239 15.79 -6.41 6.94
CA SER A 239 15.90 -6.29 5.48
C SER A 239 17.13 -5.50 5.04
N ALA A 240 17.52 -4.47 5.80
CA ALA A 240 18.76 -3.73 5.56
C ALA A 240 20.01 -4.58 5.85
N LEU A 241 20.00 -5.38 6.92
CA LEU A 241 21.06 -6.33 7.26
C LEU A 241 21.25 -7.37 6.15
N ASP A 242 20.16 -7.91 5.59
CA ASP A 242 20.19 -8.87 4.48
C ASP A 242 20.89 -8.27 3.25
N LYS A 243 20.51 -7.04 2.87
CA LYS A 243 21.15 -6.30 1.76
C LYS A 243 22.61 -5.95 2.07
N SER A 244 22.90 -5.54 3.30
CA SER A 244 24.25 -5.17 3.76
C SER A 244 25.20 -6.36 3.77
N LEU A 245 24.72 -7.56 4.14
CA LEU A 245 25.53 -8.76 4.12
C LEU A 245 25.91 -9.16 2.69
N ALA A 246 24.92 -9.22 1.77
CA ALA A 246 25.18 -9.61 0.39
C ALA A 246 26.16 -8.65 -0.30
N SER A 247 25.93 -7.34 -0.17
CA SER A 247 26.84 -6.30 -0.68
C SER A 247 28.20 -6.31 0.03
N GLY A 248 28.24 -6.55 1.34
CA GLY A 248 29.45 -6.65 2.13
C GLY A 248 30.35 -7.82 1.72
N ILE A 249 29.77 -8.98 1.39
CA ILE A 249 30.50 -10.14 0.85
C ILE A 249 31.10 -9.78 -0.51
N ALA A 250 30.30 -9.21 -1.42
CA ALA A 250 30.76 -8.83 -2.77
C ALA A 250 31.85 -7.74 -2.73
N ALA A 251 31.70 -6.72 -1.88
CA ALA A 251 32.64 -5.61 -1.79
C ALA A 251 33.99 -6.01 -1.16
N ARG A 252 34.00 -6.95 -0.21
CA ARG A 252 35.21 -7.36 0.54
C ARG A 252 35.97 -8.51 -0.11
N LEU A 253 35.40 -9.15 -1.13
CA LEU A 253 35.95 -10.32 -1.80
C LEU A 253 35.94 -10.07 -3.32
N PRO A 254 37.07 -9.69 -3.94
CA PRO A 254 37.13 -9.43 -5.38
C PRO A 254 36.65 -10.63 -6.20
N GLY A 255 35.73 -10.39 -7.14
CA GLY A 255 35.15 -11.46 -7.97
C GLY A 255 34.17 -12.37 -7.24
N ALA A 256 33.75 -12.01 -6.02
CA ALA A 256 32.68 -12.73 -5.33
C ALA A 256 31.29 -12.17 -5.68
N SER A 257 30.32 -13.06 -5.80
CA SER A 257 28.91 -12.70 -5.84
C SER A 257 28.17 -13.36 -4.67
N ALA A 258 27.19 -12.67 -4.11
CA ALA A 258 26.35 -13.18 -3.04
C ALA A 258 24.89 -12.86 -3.35
N HIS A 259 24.04 -13.88 -3.34
CA HIS A 259 22.60 -13.76 -3.51
C HIS A 259 21.92 -14.38 -2.28
N LEU A 260 21.08 -13.58 -1.62
CA LEU A 260 20.36 -13.96 -0.43
C LEU A 260 18.86 -13.83 -0.69
N THR A 261 18.14 -14.93 -0.54
CA THR A 261 16.68 -15.01 -0.64
C THR A 261 16.13 -15.36 0.73
N MET A 262 15.29 -14.50 1.32
CA MET A 262 14.72 -14.71 2.66
C MET A 262 13.20 -14.89 2.60
N ALA A 263 12.74 -15.76 1.70
CA ALA A 263 11.35 -16.17 1.64
C ALA A 263 11.04 -17.16 2.78
N ASP A 264 9.84 -17.07 3.36
CA ASP A 264 9.48 -17.85 4.53
C ASP A 264 9.58 -19.37 4.27
N LYS A 265 10.33 -20.08 5.13
CA LYS A 265 10.64 -21.52 5.03
C LYS A 265 11.42 -21.93 3.76
N MET A 266 11.84 -20.97 2.95
CA MET A 266 12.53 -21.14 1.66
C MET A 266 13.80 -20.26 1.60
N GLU A 267 14.40 -19.99 2.75
CA GLU A 267 15.59 -19.16 2.87
C GLU A 267 16.78 -19.82 2.16
N LYS A 268 17.53 -19.02 1.39
CA LYS A 268 18.66 -19.47 0.59
C LYS A 268 19.77 -18.43 0.57
N LEU A 269 21.01 -18.87 0.76
CA LEU A 269 22.23 -18.07 0.56
C LEU A 269 23.11 -18.75 -0.50
N GLU A 270 23.39 -18.04 -1.58
CA GLU A 270 24.27 -18.48 -2.65
C GLU A 270 25.47 -17.53 -2.75
N VAL A 271 26.68 -18.05 -2.57
CA VAL A 271 27.91 -17.25 -2.55
C VAL A 271 28.93 -17.88 -3.48
N SER A 272 29.37 -17.15 -4.50
CA SER A 272 30.43 -17.58 -5.41
C SER A 272 31.72 -16.85 -5.03
N ILE A 273 32.79 -17.58 -4.69
CA ILE A 273 34.11 -17.01 -4.34
C ILE A 273 35.21 -17.87 -4.97
N GLY A 274 36.01 -17.29 -5.87
CA GLY A 274 37.18 -17.95 -6.47
C GLY A 274 36.83 -19.22 -7.23
N GLY A 275 35.82 -19.16 -8.12
CA GLY A 275 35.37 -20.30 -8.94
C GLY A 275 34.62 -21.41 -8.19
N SER A 276 34.36 -21.23 -6.89
CA SER A 276 33.52 -22.13 -6.11
C SER A 276 32.22 -21.44 -5.71
N THR A 277 31.08 -22.09 -5.97
CA THR A 277 29.76 -21.63 -5.54
C THR A 277 29.29 -22.45 -4.34
N PHE A 278 29.02 -21.76 -3.23
CA PHE A 278 28.49 -22.30 -2.00
C PHE A 278 27.00 -21.98 -1.92
N LYS A 279 26.14 -23.00 -1.88
CA LYS A 279 24.69 -22.84 -1.75
C LYS A 279 24.25 -23.40 -0.40
N PHE A 280 23.61 -22.56 0.41
CA PHE A 280 22.97 -22.89 1.67
C PHE A 280 21.47 -22.71 1.51
N GLU A 281 20.70 -23.69 1.96
CA GLU A 281 19.24 -23.69 1.85
C GLU A 281 18.64 -24.27 3.12
N ARG A 282 17.59 -23.62 3.64
CA ARG A 282 16.74 -24.19 4.70
C ARG A 282 15.84 -25.26 4.10
N ARG A 283 15.94 -26.51 4.57
CA ARG A 283 14.95 -27.54 4.24
C ARG A 283 13.76 -27.48 5.19
N ALA A 284 12.79 -26.62 4.89
CA ALA A 284 11.50 -26.55 5.58
C ALA A 284 11.64 -26.64 7.13
N ASN A 285 10.86 -27.51 7.78
CA ASN A 285 10.79 -27.66 9.25
C ASN A 285 12.00 -28.37 9.88
N ASN A 286 12.99 -28.83 9.09
CA ASN A 286 14.13 -29.59 9.60
C ASN A 286 15.20 -28.70 10.25
N PHE A 287 15.19 -27.39 9.99
CA PHE A 287 16.09 -26.45 10.66
C PHE A 287 15.68 -26.26 12.12
N GLN A 288 16.58 -26.56 13.04
CA GLN A 288 16.32 -26.50 14.48
C GLN A 288 17.43 -25.74 15.21
N ILE A 289 17.02 -24.79 16.05
CA ILE A 289 17.89 -24.09 16.98
C ILE A 289 17.81 -24.85 18.30
N HIS A 290 18.94 -25.44 18.69
CA HIS A 290 19.03 -26.30 19.86
C HIS A 290 19.32 -25.55 21.17
N ASP A 291 19.23 -24.22 21.14
CA ASP A 291 19.31 -23.40 22.33
C ASP A 291 18.21 -23.78 23.32
N ILE A 292 18.58 -24.01 24.58
CA ILE A 292 17.66 -24.39 25.66
C ILE A 292 16.60 -23.31 25.87
N HIS A 293 16.94 -22.05 25.57
CA HIS A 293 16.07 -20.90 25.76
C HIS A 293 15.24 -20.55 24.51
N GLY A 294 15.33 -21.34 23.44
CA GLY A 294 14.62 -21.12 22.19
C GLY A 294 15.27 -20.07 21.29
N VAL A 295 14.52 -19.62 20.28
CA VAL A 295 15.05 -18.69 19.27
C VAL A 295 15.42 -17.36 19.89
N LEU A 296 14.55 -16.80 20.72
CA LEU A 296 14.69 -15.47 21.31
C LEU A 296 14.58 -15.52 22.84
N PRO A 297 15.67 -15.66 23.58
CA PRO A 297 15.62 -15.66 25.04
C PRO A 297 15.22 -14.28 25.58
N SER A 298 14.21 -14.22 26.46
CA SER A 298 13.58 -12.96 26.91
C SER A 298 14.47 -12.01 27.72
N SER A 299 15.61 -12.50 28.23
CA SER A 299 16.52 -11.76 29.11
C SER A 299 17.83 -11.37 28.43
N TYR A 300 18.07 -11.80 27.19
CA TYR A 300 19.37 -11.61 26.57
C TYR A 300 19.60 -10.16 26.18
N ALA A 301 20.65 -9.60 26.75
CA ALA A 301 21.28 -8.38 26.28
C ALA A 301 22.26 -8.69 25.13
N ARG A 302 22.78 -7.65 24.49
CA ARG A 302 23.75 -7.81 23.40
C ARG A 302 24.97 -8.65 23.78
N LYS A 303 25.44 -8.56 25.03
CA LYS A 303 26.57 -9.37 25.54
C LYS A 303 26.24 -10.87 25.53
N ASP A 304 25.04 -11.24 25.97
CA ASP A 304 24.59 -12.64 26.00
C ASP A 304 24.46 -13.19 24.58
N TRP A 305 23.94 -12.36 23.66
CA TRP A 305 23.90 -12.68 22.24
C TRP A 305 25.29 -12.87 21.63
N LYS A 306 26.25 -12.03 22.02
CA LYS A 306 27.64 -12.17 21.58
C LYS A 306 28.26 -13.48 22.00
N ASP A 307 27.93 -13.99 23.19
CA ASP A 307 28.39 -15.29 23.66
C ASP A 307 27.66 -16.44 22.96
N THR A 308 26.37 -16.30 22.72
CA THR A 308 25.50 -17.30 22.06
C THR A 308 25.80 -17.45 20.57
N MET A 309 26.12 -16.35 19.88
CA MET A 309 26.37 -16.30 18.44
C MET A 309 27.86 -16.48 18.09
N LYS A 310 28.73 -16.86 19.05
CA LYS A 310 30.13 -17.16 18.74
C LYS A 310 30.21 -18.33 17.77
N LEU A 311 31.18 -18.26 16.86
CA LEU A 311 31.56 -19.42 16.06
C LEU A 311 32.07 -20.52 17.00
N PRO A 312 31.65 -21.78 16.81
CA PRO A 312 32.17 -22.89 17.60
C PRO A 312 33.70 -22.94 17.49
N SER A 313 34.39 -22.75 18.61
CA SER A 313 35.84 -22.95 18.67
C SER A 313 36.12 -24.45 18.49
N LYS A 314 37.06 -24.84 17.63
CA LYS A 314 37.43 -26.26 17.39
C LYS A 314 38.13 -26.94 18.59
N ALA A 315 37.90 -26.46 19.82
CA ALA A 315 38.68 -26.87 20.99
C ALA A 315 37.86 -27.18 22.25
N ASP A 316 36.57 -27.53 22.16
CA ASP A 316 35.88 -28.15 23.29
C ASP A 316 35.50 -29.59 22.93
N PRO A 317 36.33 -30.59 23.29
CA PRO A 317 35.89 -31.97 23.23
C PRO A 317 34.69 -32.12 24.17
N VAL A 318 33.68 -32.81 23.67
CA VAL A 318 32.48 -33.25 24.38
C VAL A 318 32.90 -33.95 25.68
N ASN A 319 33.00 -33.20 26.77
CA ASN A 319 32.97 -33.72 28.14
C ASN A 319 31.53 -33.59 28.64
N GLN A 320 30.66 -34.45 28.10
CA GLN A 320 29.46 -34.87 28.81
C GLN A 320 29.90 -35.74 30.00
N LYS A 321 30.33 -35.10 31.09
CA LYS A 321 30.14 -35.67 32.43
C LYS A 321 28.86 -35.07 32.99
N ALA A 322 27.86 -35.92 33.14
CA ALA A 322 26.67 -35.65 33.91
C ALA A 322 27.06 -35.24 35.34
N GLY A 323 26.55 -34.08 35.77
CA GLY A 323 26.42 -33.66 37.17
C GLY A 323 27.70 -33.27 37.89
N THR A 324 27.89 -31.97 38.12
CA THR A 324 27.98 -31.42 39.49
C THR A 324 27.95 -29.90 39.45
N ASP A 325 27.12 -29.35 40.32
CA ASP A 325 26.96 -27.94 40.64
C ASP A 325 28.28 -27.24 41.01
N SER A 326 28.42 -26.01 40.52
CA SER A 326 29.30 -24.98 41.09
C SER A 326 28.72 -23.59 40.78
N CYS A 327 27.57 -23.29 41.39
CA CYS A 327 27.30 -21.94 41.86
C CYS A 327 27.37 -22.00 43.38
N ALA A 328 28.50 -21.54 43.92
CA ALA A 328 28.68 -21.34 45.34
C ALA A 328 27.79 -20.19 45.82
N GLY A 329 27.04 -20.46 46.89
CA GLY A 329 26.59 -19.46 47.87
C GLY A 329 25.13 -18.99 47.76
N TYR A 330 24.18 -19.69 48.39
CA TYR A 330 23.70 -19.36 49.75
C TYR A 330 22.46 -20.20 50.16
N ASN A 331 22.67 -21.00 51.22
CA ASN A 331 21.76 -21.49 52.27
C ASN A 331 20.49 -22.32 51.98
N SER A 332 20.73 -23.63 52.06
CA SER A 332 19.97 -24.75 52.64
C SER A 332 18.67 -24.49 53.43
N HIS A 333 17.62 -25.25 53.08
CA HIS A 333 16.82 -26.00 54.06
C HIS A 333 16.42 -27.41 53.54
N LYS A 334 16.51 -28.35 54.47
CA LYS A 334 16.52 -29.82 54.35
C LYS A 334 15.18 -30.41 53.90
N ILE A 335 15.19 -31.35 52.95
CA ILE A 335 14.17 -32.43 52.90
C ILE A 335 14.87 -33.78 52.65
N LYS A 336 14.44 -34.77 53.45
CA LYS A 336 15.02 -36.09 53.70
C LYS A 336 14.83 -37.07 52.53
N ARG A 337 15.82 -37.96 52.38
CA ARG A 337 15.82 -39.16 51.53
C ARG A 337 14.77 -40.18 51.98
N VAL A 338 14.14 -40.84 51.01
CA VAL A 338 13.44 -42.13 51.21
C VAL A 338 14.01 -43.12 50.19
N ASP A 339 14.48 -44.25 50.71
CA ASP A 339 15.10 -45.36 49.99
C ASP A 339 14.07 -46.20 49.21
N LYS A 340 14.49 -46.64 48.01
CA LYS A 340 13.80 -47.62 47.17
C LYS A 340 13.83 -49.01 47.82
N LYS A 341 12.68 -49.68 47.88
CA LYS A 341 12.59 -51.15 48.02
C LYS A 341 11.81 -51.81 46.87
N ARG A 342 12.29 -53.02 46.60
CA ARG A 342 12.04 -54.00 45.52
C ARG A 342 10.57 -54.36 45.24
N ARG A 343 10.31 -54.68 43.96
CA ARG A 343 9.16 -55.45 43.46
C ARG A 343 9.26 -56.95 43.84
N ARG A 344 8.10 -57.58 44.07
CA ARG A 344 7.81 -58.99 43.75
C ARG A 344 6.50 -59.05 42.97
N ALA A 345 6.42 -60.01 42.06
CA ALA A 345 5.31 -60.32 41.17
C ALA A 345 4.25 -61.21 41.86
N ILE A 346 3.01 -61.20 41.36
CA ILE A 346 2.30 -62.34 40.70
C ILE A 346 0.81 -61.96 40.45
N GLU A 347 0.41 -62.17 39.18
CA GLU A 347 -0.85 -62.67 38.57
C GLU A 347 -2.25 -62.05 38.76
N GLU A 348 -2.89 -61.96 37.58
CA GLU A 348 -4.30 -62.17 37.20
C GLU A 348 -5.37 -61.12 37.53
N SER A 349 -5.89 -60.45 36.48
CA SER A 349 -7.29 -60.59 36.04
C SER A 349 -7.61 -59.59 34.91
N ASP A 350 -8.31 -60.09 33.89
CA ASP A 350 -8.69 -59.46 32.63
C ASP A 350 -9.41 -58.11 32.75
N ASN A 351 -9.21 -57.18 31.78
CA ASN A 351 -10.20 -56.87 30.75
C ASN A 351 -9.74 -55.74 29.78
N GLU A 352 -9.98 -56.00 28.49
CA GLU A 352 -10.13 -55.09 27.33
C GLU A 352 -9.25 -53.84 27.09
N GLY A 353 -8.59 -53.85 25.92
CA GLY A 353 -8.73 -52.76 24.95
C GLY A 353 -7.62 -51.71 24.91
N SER A 354 -6.77 -51.81 23.89
CA SER A 354 -6.25 -50.70 23.05
C SER A 354 -4.76 -50.84 22.72
N ILE A 355 -4.49 -50.94 21.43
CA ILE A 355 -3.18 -51.07 20.80
C ILE A 355 -2.47 -49.72 20.86
N HIS A 356 -1.46 -49.59 21.72
CA HIS A 356 -0.36 -48.63 21.52
C HIS A 356 0.96 -49.22 22.03
N GLN A 357 1.70 -49.84 21.10
CA GLN A 357 3.10 -50.20 21.31
C GLN A 357 3.93 -48.92 21.45
N SER A 358 4.50 -48.74 22.63
CA SER A 358 5.53 -47.78 22.95
C SER A 358 6.89 -48.49 22.91
N THR A 359 7.56 -48.44 21.77
CA THR A 359 8.98 -48.80 21.66
C THR A 359 9.83 -47.57 21.95
N THR A 360 10.43 -47.57 23.13
CA THR A 360 11.55 -46.71 23.52
C THR A 360 12.81 -47.17 22.77
N HIS A 361 13.19 -46.45 21.71
CA HIS A 361 14.48 -46.61 21.05
C HIS A 361 15.33 -45.37 21.32
N ASP A 362 16.32 -45.53 22.21
CA ASP A 362 17.46 -44.65 22.36
C ASP A 362 18.31 -44.74 21.08
N TYR A 363 18.21 -43.72 20.22
CA TYR A 363 19.16 -43.48 19.14
C TYR A 363 19.96 -42.21 19.45
N SER A 364 21.27 -42.35 19.62
CA SER A 364 22.21 -41.23 19.52
C SER A 364 22.28 -40.75 18.07
N ILE A 365 21.30 -39.97 17.65
CA ILE A 365 21.27 -39.36 16.32
C ILE A 365 22.34 -38.26 16.28
N GLN A 366 23.33 -38.41 15.39
CA GLN A 366 24.13 -37.27 14.93
C GLN A 366 23.16 -36.27 14.28
N ARG A 367 22.80 -35.22 15.02
CA ARG A 367 21.78 -34.25 14.61
C ARG A 367 22.36 -33.35 13.52
N SER A 368 21.99 -33.63 12.27
CA SER A 368 22.25 -32.73 11.15
C SER A 368 21.54 -31.40 11.37
N SER A 369 22.22 -30.27 11.16
CA SER A 369 21.71 -28.91 11.39
C SER A 369 20.51 -28.48 10.53
N GLY A 370 19.87 -29.39 9.78
CA GLY A 370 18.75 -29.12 8.86
C GLY A 370 19.09 -28.28 7.62
N LEU A 371 20.24 -27.60 7.61
CA LEU A 371 20.77 -26.85 6.47
C LEU A 371 21.45 -27.77 5.45
N VAL A 372 21.08 -27.61 4.18
CA VAL A 372 21.77 -28.26 3.06
C VAL A 372 22.90 -27.37 2.61
N VAL A 373 24.09 -27.95 2.49
CA VAL A 373 25.26 -27.30 1.92
C VAL A 373 25.60 -28.00 0.62
N LYS A 374 25.45 -27.30 -0.51
CA LYS A 374 25.95 -27.75 -1.82
C LYS A 374 27.14 -26.89 -2.21
N VAL A 375 28.25 -27.53 -2.61
CA VAL A 375 29.42 -26.81 -3.13
C VAL A 375 29.72 -27.26 -4.54
N GLN A 376 29.57 -26.36 -5.51
CA GLN A 376 29.79 -26.60 -6.93
C GLN A 376 31.11 -25.91 -7.36
N GLN A 377 31.93 -26.59 -8.17
CA GLN A 377 33.16 -26.03 -8.75
C GLN A 377 32.95 -25.84 -10.26
N SER A 378 33.26 -24.66 -10.79
CA SER A 378 33.31 -24.45 -12.24
C SER A 378 34.53 -25.16 -12.82
N ARG A 379 34.30 -25.99 -13.83
CA ARG A 379 35.30 -26.89 -14.45
C ARG A 379 35.85 -26.30 -15.77
N GLU A 380 36.01 -24.99 -15.86
CA GLU A 380 36.17 -24.32 -17.17
C GLU A 380 37.61 -24.12 -17.67
N ASN A 381 38.67 -24.34 -16.88
CA ASN A 381 40.04 -24.01 -17.33
C ASN A 381 40.98 -25.21 -17.59
N ALA A 382 40.45 -26.42 -17.83
CA ALA A 382 41.29 -27.62 -18.04
C ALA A 382 41.38 -28.11 -19.50
N VAL A 383 40.77 -27.42 -20.46
CA VAL A 383 40.59 -27.93 -21.84
C VAL A 383 41.58 -27.34 -22.86
N GLU A 384 42.30 -26.26 -22.54
CA GLU A 384 43.13 -25.55 -23.54
C GLU A 384 44.56 -26.11 -23.76
N ALA A 385 44.97 -27.19 -23.09
CA ALA A 385 46.35 -27.71 -23.19
C ALA A 385 46.52 -28.98 -24.06
N ALA A 386 45.48 -29.45 -24.75
CA ALA A 386 45.48 -30.78 -25.36
C ALA A 386 45.25 -30.83 -26.88
N ASP A 387 45.39 -29.73 -27.62
CA ASP A 387 44.95 -29.67 -29.02
C ASP A 387 46.05 -29.25 -30.01
N GLN A 388 47.08 -30.09 -30.15
CA GLN A 388 48.07 -29.95 -31.24
C GLN A 388 48.29 -31.19 -32.10
N ASN A 389 47.56 -32.29 -31.93
CA ASN A 389 47.65 -33.40 -32.87
C ASN A 389 46.42 -34.32 -32.74
N SER A 390 45.31 -33.96 -33.38
CA SER A 390 44.35 -34.99 -33.79
C SER A 390 43.71 -34.62 -35.12
N THR A 391 43.91 -35.53 -36.07
CA THR A 391 43.23 -35.60 -37.35
C THR A 391 41.74 -35.36 -37.20
N ASN A 392 41.16 -34.51 -38.05
CA ASN A 392 39.74 -34.19 -38.14
C ASN A 392 38.86 -35.44 -38.27
N VAL A 393 38.53 -36.06 -37.15
CA VAL A 393 37.35 -36.92 -37.01
C VAL A 393 36.27 -36.02 -36.44
N SER A 394 35.20 -35.80 -37.21
CA SER A 394 34.08 -34.97 -36.78
C SER A 394 33.59 -35.48 -35.41
N LEU A 395 33.40 -34.56 -34.46
CA LEU A 395 32.88 -34.84 -33.12
C LEU A 395 31.53 -35.60 -33.16
N ARG A 396 30.82 -35.52 -34.29
CA ARG A 396 29.62 -36.30 -34.60
C ARG A 396 29.94 -37.79 -34.78
N ASP A 397 31.00 -38.11 -35.52
CA ASP A 397 31.42 -39.48 -35.85
C ASP A 397 32.02 -40.18 -34.62
N ILE A 398 32.71 -39.44 -33.75
CA ILE A 398 33.19 -39.96 -32.47
C ILE A 398 32.02 -40.29 -31.54
N LYS A 399 31.00 -39.42 -31.45
CA LYS A 399 29.83 -39.67 -30.60
C LYS A 399 28.97 -40.82 -31.13
N GLN A 400 28.79 -40.92 -32.45
CA GLN A 400 28.10 -42.05 -33.07
C GLN A 400 28.84 -43.37 -32.89
N SER A 401 30.18 -43.37 -33.03
CA SER A 401 30.99 -44.58 -32.80
C SER A 401 31.02 -45.03 -31.33
N MET A 402 30.76 -44.14 -30.38
CA MET A 402 30.55 -44.46 -28.96
C MET A 402 29.10 -44.85 -28.61
N GLY A 403 28.23 -45.04 -29.61
CA GLY A 403 26.83 -45.44 -29.42
C GLY A 403 25.93 -44.32 -28.87
N VAL A 404 26.39 -43.06 -28.89
CA VAL A 404 25.62 -41.92 -28.42
C VAL A 404 24.75 -41.40 -29.57
N ASN A 405 23.44 -41.45 -29.39
CA ASN A 405 22.49 -40.96 -30.40
C ASN A 405 22.55 -39.43 -30.50
N VAL A 406 23.28 -38.95 -31.51
CA VAL A 406 23.57 -37.52 -31.72
C VAL A 406 22.31 -36.72 -32.08
N GLU A 407 21.32 -37.35 -32.71
CA GLU A 407 20.05 -36.71 -33.06
C GLU A 407 19.20 -36.44 -31.82
N ASN A 408 19.16 -37.38 -30.88
CA ASN A 408 18.48 -37.16 -29.59
C ASN A 408 19.17 -36.08 -28.74
N LEU A 409 20.50 -35.95 -28.83
CA LEU A 409 21.24 -34.90 -28.13
C LEU A 409 21.04 -33.52 -28.76
N ALA A 410 20.94 -33.45 -30.08
CA ALA A 410 20.58 -32.21 -30.78
C ALA A 410 19.14 -31.80 -30.44
N ALA A 411 18.19 -32.72 -30.49
CA ALA A 411 16.80 -32.45 -30.08
C ALA A 411 16.70 -32.03 -28.59
N ALA A 412 17.46 -32.68 -27.71
CA ALA A 412 17.52 -32.29 -26.29
C ALA A 412 18.14 -30.90 -26.10
N ARG A 413 19.13 -30.53 -26.92
CA ARG A 413 19.73 -29.19 -26.93
C ARG A 413 18.74 -28.14 -27.41
N ASP A 414 18.04 -28.39 -28.51
CA ASP A 414 17.02 -27.46 -29.03
C ASP A 414 15.89 -27.26 -28.00
N THR A 415 15.53 -28.33 -27.28
CA THR A 415 14.55 -28.26 -26.19
C THR A 415 15.08 -27.40 -25.03
N LEU A 416 16.36 -27.53 -24.68
CA LEU A 416 17.03 -26.77 -23.62
C LEU A 416 17.19 -25.29 -23.98
N GLU A 417 17.59 -24.95 -25.21
CA GLU A 417 17.67 -23.57 -25.70
C GLU A 417 16.27 -22.93 -25.73
N GLN A 418 15.24 -23.69 -26.08
CA GLN A 418 13.87 -23.22 -26.03
C GLN A 418 13.38 -23.02 -24.59
N GLU A 419 13.73 -23.90 -23.65
CA GLU A 419 13.47 -23.74 -22.22
C GLU A 419 14.22 -22.52 -21.64
N GLU A 420 15.46 -22.26 -22.04
CA GLU A 420 16.26 -21.12 -21.59
C GLU A 420 15.72 -19.79 -22.13
N SER A 421 15.23 -19.77 -23.38
CA SER A 421 14.54 -18.61 -23.96
C SER A 421 13.19 -18.32 -23.29
N ASN A 422 12.49 -19.36 -22.84
CA ASN A 422 11.25 -19.22 -22.06
C ASN A 422 11.56 -18.77 -20.62
N ALA A 423 12.58 -19.32 -19.98
CA ALA A 423 13.00 -18.95 -18.63
C ALA A 423 13.49 -17.50 -18.53
N THR A 424 14.21 -17.00 -19.55
CA THR A 424 14.61 -15.58 -19.62
C THR A 424 13.43 -14.65 -19.85
N ARG A 425 12.46 -15.05 -20.67
CA ARG A 425 11.21 -14.32 -20.86
C ARG A 425 10.37 -14.30 -19.57
N ASP A 426 10.28 -15.44 -18.87
CA ASP A 426 9.56 -15.55 -17.60
C ASP A 426 10.27 -14.76 -16.49
N ALA A 427 11.60 -14.75 -16.44
CA ALA A 427 12.37 -13.91 -15.51
C ALA A 427 12.15 -12.41 -15.76
N ALA A 428 12.12 -11.96 -17.02
CA ALA A 428 11.83 -10.57 -17.35
C ALA A 428 10.38 -10.15 -17.01
N ILE A 429 9.42 -11.10 -17.11
CA ILE A 429 8.03 -10.88 -16.69
C ILE A 429 7.94 -10.82 -15.15
N VAL A 430 8.68 -11.68 -14.43
CA VAL A 430 8.73 -11.68 -12.97
C VAL A 430 9.42 -10.43 -12.42
N ASP A 431 10.55 -10.01 -12.98
CA ASP A 431 11.24 -8.78 -12.54
C ASP A 431 10.36 -7.53 -12.75
N LYS A 432 9.65 -7.43 -13.89
CA LYS A 432 8.74 -6.31 -14.15
C LYS A 432 7.50 -6.33 -13.23
N ALA A 433 6.94 -7.50 -12.95
CA ALA A 433 5.83 -7.65 -12.02
C ALA A 433 6.26 -7.31 -10.58
N THR A 434 7.43 -7.78 -10.15
CA THR A 434 7.92 -7.52 -8.78
C THR A 434 8.23 -6.05 -8.53
N THR A 435 8.74 -5.29 -9.50
CA THR A 435 8.99 -3.85 -9.28
C THR A 435 7.70 -3.06 -9.16
N ASP A 436 6.71 -3.31 -10.01
CA ASP A 436 5.45 -2.57 -9.96
C ASP A 436 4.64 -2.95 -8.70
N ASP A 437 4.65 -4.23 -8.31
CA ASP A 437 4.02 -4.72 -7.06
C ASP A 437 4.69 -4.13 -5.79
N ILE A 438 6.03 -3.97 -5.78
CA ILE A 438 6.75 -3.36 -4.64
C ILE A 438 6.37 -1.89 -4.46
N TRP A 439 6.29 -1.12 -5.56
CA TRP A 439 5.92 0.30 -5.50
C TRP A 439 4.48 0.47 -5.03
N ALA A 440 3.57 -0.39 -5.48
CA ALA A 440 2.18 -0.41 -5.04
C ALA A 440 2.05 -0.69 -3.53
N GLU A 441 2.81 -1.67 -3.01
CA GLU A 441 2.84 -1.99 -1.58
C GLU A 441 3.43 -0.82 -0.77
N GLU A 442 4.52 -0.21 -1.22
CA GLU A 442 5.12 0.95 -0.57
C GLU A 442 4.13 2.12 -0.51
N GLU A 443 3.48 2.47 -1.61
CA GLU A 443 2.52 3.58 -1.62
C GLU A 443 1.27 3.31 -0.78
N GLN A 444 0.80 2.05 -0.76
CA GLN A 444 -0.27 1.63 0.12
C GLN A 444 0.15 1.76 1.61
N GLN A 445 1.39 1.41 1.95
CA GLN A 445 1.93 1.63 3.29
C GLN A 445 2.01 3.12 3.64
N VAL A 446 2.48 3.97 2.73
CA VAL A 446 2.54 5.42 2.99
C VAL A 446 1.12 6.00 3.15
N THR A 447 0.15 5.54 2.36
CA THR A 447 -1.25 5.94 2.51
C THR A 447 -1.80 5.54 3.88
N LEU A 448 -1.56 4.30 4.32
CA LEU A 448 -1.97 3.82 5.64
C LEU A 448 -1.30 4.61 6.77
N GLN A 449 -0.01 4.89 6.65
CA GLN A 449 0.75 5.71 7.60
C GLN A 449 0.17 7.13 7.69
N THR A 450 -0.18 7.74 6.56
CA THR A 450 -0.76 9.09 6.54
C THR A 450 -2.14 9.12 7.22
N VAL A 451 -2.98 8.11 6.98
CA VAL A 451 -4.28 7.98 7.66
C VAL A 451 -4.12 7.76 9.17
N ASN A 452 -3.12 6.97 9.58
CA ASN A 452 -2.79 6.76 10.99
C ASN A 452 -2.28 8.05 11.65
N ASN A 453 -1.48 8.87 10.95
CA ASN A 453 -1.06 10.18 11.44
C ASN A 453 -2.27 11.09 11.72
N CYS A 454 -3.30 11.09 10.86
CA CYS A 454 -4.55 11.80 11.15
C CYS A 454 -5.21 11.32 12.45
N ARG A 455 -5.19 10.01 12.75
CA ARG A 455 -5.75 9.46 14.00
C ARG A 455 -4.98 10.00 15.22
N GLN A 456 -3.66 10.00 15.16
CA GLN A 456 -2.82 10.54 16.24
C GLN A 456 -3.08 12.04 16.46
N LEU A 457 -3.16 12.82 15.39
CA LEU A 457 -3.47 14.26 15.47
C LEU A 457 -4.86 14.54 16.04
N ARG A 458 -5.87 13.71 15.74
CA ARG A 458 -7.19 13.80 16.39
C ARG A 458 -7.07 13.59 17.89
N ILE A 459 -6.27 12.63 18.33
CA ILE A 459 -6.06 12.35 19.75
C ILE A 459 -5.39 13.55 20.44
N VAL A 460 -4.34 14.11 19.83
CA VAL A 460 -3.66 15.32 20.33
C VAL A 460 -4.64 16.47 20.48
N LEU A 461 -5.37 16.82 19.41
CA LEU A 461 -6.35 17.92 19.43
C LEU A 461 -7.44 17.67 20.49
N ARG A 462 -7.96 16.44 20.60
CA ARG A 462 -8.95 16.09 21.65
C ARG A 462 -8.39 16.24 23.07
N ARG A 463 -7.11 15.90 23.28
CA ARG A 463 -6.45 16.07 24.59
C ARG A 463 -6.32 17.55 24.93
N MET A 464 -5.90 18.37 23.97
CA MET A 464 -5.77 19.82 24.17
C MET A 464 -7.11 20.46 24.50
N LEU A 465 -8.17 20.16 23.74
CA LEU A 465 -9.53 20.65 23.99
C LEU A 465 -10.13 20.20 25.34
N LYS A 466 -9.64 19.11 25.93
CA LYS A 466 -10.11 18.59 27.23
C LYS A 466 -9.34 19.14 28.43
N ARG A 467 -8.14 19.71 28.22
CA ARG A 467 -7.38 20.33 29.31
C ARG A 467 -8.13 21.60 29.71
N ARG A 468 -8.55 21.68 30.98
CA ARG A 468 -9.27 22.85 31.53
C ARG A 468 -8.41 24.12 31.58
N ASP A 469 -7.09 23.96 31.51
CA ASP A 469 -6.11 25.03 31.74
C ASP A 469 -5.37 25.45 30.46
N VAL A 470 -5.83 25.02 29.28
CA VAL A 470 -5.27 25.51 28.00
C VAL A 470 -6.05 26.76 27.61
N ASP A 471 -5.63 27.90 28.15
CA ASP A 471 -5.99 29.24 27.65
C ASP A 471 -5.20 29.60 26.37
N ASP A 472 -4.37 28.68 25.90
CA ASP A 472 -3.52 28.81 24.72
C ASP A 472 -4.30 28.48 23.43
N GLU A 473 -5.05 29.49 22.97
CA GLU A 473 -5.80 29.47 21.72
C GLU A 473 -4.91 29.25 20.49
N ASP A 474 -3.64 29.70 20.56
CA ASP A 474 -2.64 29.53 19.51
C ASP A 474 -2.24 28.05 19.38
N ALA A 475 -2.00 27.36 20.49
CA ALA A 475 -1.74 25.93 20.47
C ALA A 475 -2.94 25.11 19.92
N ILE A 476 -4.18 25.54 20.21
CA ILE A 476 -5.38 24.92 19.63
C ILE A 476 -5.47 25.18 18.12
N TRP A 477 -5.10 26.38 17.68
CA TRP A 477 -5.04 26.74 16.26
C TRP A 477 -4.05 25.83 15.53
N ASP A 478 -2.82 25.70 16.02
CA ASP A 478 -1.76 24.89 15.41
C ASP A 478 -2.13 23.42 15.34
N ALA A 479 -2.72 22.87 16.42
CA ALA A 479 -3.17 21.49 16.44
C ALA A 479 -4.28 21.24 15.41
N ARG A 480 -5.17 22.21 15.18
CA ARG A 480 -6.20 22.12 14.12
C ARG A 480 -5.59 22.22 12.74
N GLU A 481 -4.61 23.08 12.55
CA GLU A 481 -3.95 23.26 11.26
C GLU A 481 -3.16 22.02 10.86
N CYS A 482 -2.39 21.44 11.79
CA CYS A 482 -1.68 20.17 11.57
C CYS A 482 -2.64 19.03 11.21
N LEU A 483 -3.77 18.93 11.93
CA LEU A 483 -4.80 17.95 11.62
C LEU A 483 -5.41 18.19 10.24
N ARG A 484 -5.80 19.44 9.92
CA ARG A 484 -6.38 19.81 8.62
C ARG A 484 -5.45 19.46 7.47
N GLU A 485 -4.16 19.82 7.57
CA GLU A 485 -3.15 19.52 6.56
C GLU A 485 -3.01 18.00 6.34
N SER A 486 -2.89 17.24 7.43
CA SER A 486 -2.77 15.79 7.37
C SER A 486 -4.03 15.13 6.78
N LEU A 487 -5.22 15.64 7.11
CA LEU A 487 -6.49 15.17 6.52
C LEU A 487 -6.54 15.42 5.02
N MET A 488 -6.10 16.60 4.55
CA MET A 488 -6.00 16.91 3.12
C MET A 488 -5.01 15.99 2.41
N LEU A 489 -3.84 15.75 2.99
CA LEU A 489 -2.81 14.86 2.45
C LEU A 489 -3.31 13.42 2.33
N ALA A 490 -3.91 12.89 3.41
CA ALA A 490 -4.49 11.55 3.42
C ALA A 490 -5.65 11.40 2.43
N GLY A 491 -6.53 12.41 2.36
CA GLY A 491 -7.64 12.45 1.42
C GLY A 491 -7.16 12.46 -0.03
N ASN A 492 -6.13 13.24 -0.35
CA ASN A 492 -5.57 13.31 -1.71
C ASN A 492 -4.94 11.99 -2.15
N ARG A 493 -4.21 11.29 -1.26
CA ARG A 493 -3.66 9.96 -1.54
C ARG A 493 -4.73 8.93 -1.86
N LEU A 494 -5.84 8.96 -1.11
CA LEU A 494 -7.00 8.10 -1.39
C LEU A 494 -7.76 8.52 -2.65
N LEU A 495 -7.80 9.82 -2.97
CA LEU A 495 -8.46 10.34 -4.16
C LEU A 495 -7.71 9.96 -5.44
N TRP A 496 -6.38 9.98 -5.43
CA TRP A 496 -5.52 9.74 -6.59
C TRP A 496 -4.62 8.51 -6.38
N PRO A 497 -5.17 7.28 -6.33
CA PRO A 497 -4.36 6.09 -6.12
C PRO A 497 -3.44 5.83 -7.31
N VAL A 498 -2.33 5.14 -7.05
CA VAL A 498 -1.45 4.54 -8.07
C VAL A 498 -2.28 3.78 -9.09
N PRO A 499 -1.97 3.90 -10.39
CA PRO A 499 -2.71 3.25 -11.46
C PRO A 499 -2.49 1.72 -11.52
N ASP A 500 -2.87 0.98 -10.46
CA ASP A 500 -2.96 -0.47 -10.52
C ASP A 500 -4.40 -0.91 -10.79
N GLY A 501 -4.64 -1.06 -12.10
CA GLY A 501 -5.52 -2.06 -12.70
C GLY A 501 -6.74 -2.52 -11.89
N ALA A 502 -7.82 -1.73 -11.91
CA ALA A 502 -9.21 -2.17 -12.07
C ALA A 502 -9.80 -3.32 -11.20
N ALA A 503 -9.12 -3.86 -10.19
CA ALA A 503 -9.49 -5.17 -9.67
C ALA A 503 -10.64 -5.15 -8.64
N ASN A 504 -10.97 -4.00 -8.04
CA ASN A 504 -12.08 -3.96 -7.06
C ASN A 504 -12.83 -2.62 -7.03
N LYS A 505 -13.92 -2.53 -7.80
CA LYS A 505 -14.86 -1.38 -7.82
C LYS A 505 -15.36 -1.03 -6.41
N LEU A 506 -15.61 -2.03 -5.56
CA LEU A 506 -16.09 -1.83 -4.19
C LEU A 506 -15.02 -1.21 -3.29
N LYS A 507 -13.77 -1.72 -3.34
CA LYS A 507 -12.64 -1.12 -2.62
C LYS A 507 -12.45 0.34 -3.02
N ARG A 508 -12.54 0.61 -4.33
CA ARG A 508 -12.42 1.98 -4.85
C ARG A 508 -13.53 2.91 -4.36
N CYS A 509 -14.78 2.46 -4.31
CA CYS A 509 -15.87 3.21 -3.67
C CYS A 509 -15.52 3.55 -2.22
N GLN A 510 -15.07 2.56 -1.43
CA GLN A 510 -14.75 2.76 -0.02
C GLN A 510 -13.61 3.76 0.20
N GLU A 511 -12.56 3.68 -0.63
CA GLU A 511 -11.44 4.64 -0.60
C GLU A 511 -11.92 6.07 -0.90
N LEU A 512 -12.81 6.24 -1.88
CA LEU A 512 -13.37 7.54 -2.26
C LEU A 512 -14.31 8.11 -1.19
N GLU A 513 -15.12 7.25 -0.56
CA GLU A 513 -15.94 7.63 0.60
C GLU A 513 -15.06 8.08 1.78
N GLN A 514 -13.99 7.35 2.05
CA GLN A 514 -13.03 7.69 3.09
C GLN A 514 -12.29 9.01 2.75
N ALA A 515 -11.86 9.21 1.51
CA ALA A 515 -11.25 10.45 1.04
C ALA A 515 -12.18 11.65 1.30
N ARG A 516 -13.45 11.52 0.89
CA ARG A 516 -14.47 12.54 1.11
C ARG A 516 -14.67 12.83 2.61
N ALA A 517 -14.75 11.80 3.45
CA ALA A 517 -14.90 11.99 4.89
C ALA A 517 -13.73 12.79 5.49
N LEU A 518 -12.50 12.55 5.04
CA LEU A 518 -11.32 13.30 5.45
C LEU A 518 -11.40 14.78 5.01
N PHE A 519 -11.82 15.05 3.77
CA PHE A 519 -12.01 16.43 3.30
C PHE A 519 -13.12 17.18 4.05
N VAL A 520 -14.23 16.51 4.37
CA VAL A 520 -15.31 17.08 5.20
C VAL A 520 -14.82 17.38 6.63
N GLU A 521 -13.97 16.51 7.19
CA GLU A 521 -13.35 16.78 8.49
C GLU A 521 -12.38 17.97 8.42
N ALA A 522 -11.58 18.08 7.35
CA ALA A 522 -10.72 19.23 7.13
C ALA A 522 -11.54 20.54 7.04
N LEU A 523 -12.70 20.53 6.38
CA LEU A 523 -13.65 21.65 6.41
C LEU A 523 -14.13 21.99 7.82
N SER A 524 -14.39 20.98 8.64
CA SER A 524 -14.75 21.21 10.04
C SER A 524 -13.61 21.86 10.83
N CYS A 525 -12.34 21.55 10.53
CA CYS A 525 -11.20 22.21 11.16
C CYS A 525 -11.18 23.71 10.81
N VAL A 526 -11.30 24.05 9.52
CA VAL A 526 -11.32 25.43 9.02
C VAL A 526 -12.48 26.22 9.63
N ALA A 527 -13.69 25.68 9.62
CA ALA A 527 -14.87 26.34 10.21
C ALA A 527 -14.72 26.60 11.73
N LYS A 528 -13.94 25.77 12.43
CA LYS A 528 -13.65 25.96 13.86
C LYS A 528 -12.49 26.94 14.09
N GLN A 529 -11.59 27.12 13.12
CA GLN A 529 -10.53 28.13 13.15
C GLN A 529 -11.10 29.55 12.97
N GLU A 530 -12.12 29.75 12.14
CA GLU A 530 -12.74 31.08 11.89
C GLU A 530 -13.08 31.87 13.18
N PRO A 531 -13.74 31.30 14.22
CA PRO A 531 -13.97 32.01 15.48
C PRO A 531 -12.69 32.32 16.26
N LEU A 532 -11.69 31.43 16.24
CA LEU A 532 -10.42 31.65 16.94
C LEU A 532 -9.67 32.84 16.36
N LEU A 533 -9.67 32.98 15.03
CA LEU A 533 -9.05 34.13 14.37
C LEU A 533 -9.65 35.46 14.87
N THR A 534 -10.96 35.49 15.12
CA THR A 534 -11.63 36.69 15.63
C THR A 534 -11.14 37.02 17.05
N ILE A 535 -11.01 36.01 17.90
CA ILE A 535 -10.51 36.20 19.28
C ILE A 535 -9.05 36.64 19.30
N ILE A 536 -8.20 36.03 18.47
CA ILE A 536 -6.78 36.38 18.32
C ILE A 536 -6.65 37.84 17.83
N ALA A 537 -7.43 38.22 16.82
CA ALA A 537 -7.45 39.58 16.29
C ALA A 537 -7.91 40.62 17.34
N GLU A 538 -8.90 40.31 18.16
CA GLU A 538 -9.35 41.19 19.26
C GLU A 538 -8.27 41.42 20.33
N ARG A 539 -7.40 40.42 20.57
CA ARG A 539 -6.31 40.52 21.55
C ARG A 539 -5.14 41.37 21.03
N GLN A 540 -4.87 41.35 19.72
CA GLN A 540 -3.71 41.99 19.12
C GLN A 540 -4.12 43.24 18.30
N ARG A 541 -4.10 44.42 18.93
CA ARG A 541 -4.57 45.69 18.33
C ARG A 541 -3.81 46.13 17.07
N ASP A 542 -2.60 45.62 16.84
CA ASP A 542 -1.77 45.94 15.66
C ASP A 542 -1.91 44.89 14.54
N PHE A 543 -2.83 43.92 14.66
CA PHE A 543 -2.93 42.71 13.82
C PHE A 543 -3.95 42.82 12.67
N GLU A 544 -4.43 44.02 12.32
CA GLU A 544 -5.49 44.18 11.31
C GLU A 544 -5.08 43.65 9.92
N VAL A 545 -3.82 43.89 9.51
CA VAL A 545 -3.28 43.42 8.21
C VAL A 545 -3.14 41.89 8.19
N ASP A 546 -2.66 41.30 9.28
CA ASP A 546 -2.46 39.84 9.41
C ASP A 546 -3.81 39.12 9.49
N THR A 547 -4.81 39.70 10.18
CA THR A 547 -6.15 39.13 10.29
C THR A 547 -6.80 38.94 8.92
N GLU A 548 -6.66 39.91 8.01
CA GLU A 548 -7.21 39.80 6.66
C GLU A 548 -6.43 38.76 5.82
N LEU A 549 -5.11 38.64 6.01
CA LEU A 549 -4.31 37.58 5.40
C LEU A 549 -4.76 36.18 5.86
N TYR A 550 -4.98 35.99 7.16
CA TYR A 550 -5.49 34.73 7.69
C TYR A 550 -6.91 34.42 7.21
N ARG A 551 -7.79 35.42 7.16
CA ARG A 551 -9.16 35.26 6.64
C ARG A 551 -9.15 34.80 5.18
N ARG A 552 -8.29 35.41 4.36
CA ARG A 552 -8.05 35.01 2.96
C ARG A 552 -7.54 33.57 2.87
N THR A 553 -6.54 33.24 3.68
CA THR A 553 -5.96 31.88 3.73
C THR A 553 -7.01 30.84 4.11
N LEU A 554 -7.83 31.09 5.15
CA LEU A 554 -8.92 30.18 5.55
C LEU A 554 -9.96 30.03 4.43
N GLY A 555 -10.32 31.11 3.74
CA GLY A 555 -11.22 31.06 2.57
C GLY A 555 -10.68 30.19 1.45
N LEU A 556 -9.38 30.29 1.16
CA LEU A 556 -8.71 29.43 0.19
C LEU A 556 -8.70 27.96 0.66
N LEU A 557 -8.31 27.68 1.90
CA LEU A 557 -8.28 26.33 2.48
C LEU A 557 -9.66 25.66 2.48
N ARG A 558 -10.71 26.44 2.77
CA ARG A 558 -12.11 25.99 2.68
C ARG A 558 -12.49 25.62 1.26
N GLY A 559 -12.22 26.49 0.29
CA GLY A 559 -12.50 26.21 -1.12
C GLY A 559 -11.75 24.98 -1.64
N LYS A 560 -10.51 24.76 -1.17
CA LYS A 560 -9.67 23.60 -1.50
C LYS A 560 -10.30 22.30 -1.02
N ALA A 561 -10.68 22.24 0.25
CA ALA A 561 -11.31 21.04 0.82
C ALA A 561 -12.70 20.76 0.22
N GLN A 562 -13.49 21.81 -0.07
CA GLN A 562 -14.78 21.67 -0.78
C GLN A 562 -14.61 21.14 -2.21
N THR A 563 -13.65 21.69 -2.95
CA THR A 563 -13.32 21.22 -4.30
C THR A 563 -12.98 19.73 -4.29
N ASN A 564 -12.09 19.31 -3.40
CA ASN A 564 -11.67 17.92 -3.31
C ASN A 564 -12.79 16.96 -2.85
N ALA A 565 -13.65 17.40 -1.93
CA ALA A 565 -14.85 16.65 -1.55
C ALA A 565 -15.81 16.45 -2.74
N GLY A 566 -15.99 17.49 -3.55
CA GLY A 566 -16.77 17.44 -4.79
C GLY A 566 -16.17 16.49 -5.83
N ILE A 567 -14.84 16.54 -6.05
CA ILE A 567 -14.14 15.63 -6.97
C ILE A 567 -14.29 14.18 -6.51
N ALA A 568 -14.11 13.90 -5.21
CA ALA A 568 -14.28 12.55 -4.67
C ALA A 568 -15.68 11.98 -4.94
N LEU A 569 -16.73 12.81 -4.86
CA LEU A 569 -18.09 12.40 -5.20
C LEU A 569 -18.29 12.13 -6.70
N ILE A 570 -17.67 12.92 -7.59
CA ILE A 570 -17.72 12.70 -9.04
C ILE A 570 -17.04 11.37 -9.38
N GLU A 571 -15.87 11.10 -8.80
CA GLU A 571 -15.17 9.82 -8.99
C GLU A 571 -15.96 8.65 -8.39
N GLN A 572 -16.57 8.82 -7.22
CA GLN A 572 -17.41 7.80 -6.60
C GLN A 572 -18.60 7.46 -7.51
N SER A 573 -19.20 8.47 -8.16
CA SER A 573 -20.33 8.28 -9.06
C SER A 573 -20.04 7.33 -10.23
N LYS A 574 -18.77 7.17 -10.64
CA LYS A 574 -18.35 6.20 -11.67
C LYS A 574 -18.38 4.75 -11.16
N CYS A 575 -18.32 4.58 -9.84
CA CYS A 575 -18.26 3.30 -9.17
C CYS A 575 -19.64 2.82 -8.65
N GLU A 576 -20.64 3.71 -8.61
CA GLU A 576 -21.97 3.45 -8.03
C GLU A 576 -23.01 2.88 -9.01
N SER A 577 -24.21 2.57 -8.49
CA SER A 577 -25.43 2.28 -9.25
C SER A 577 -26.02 3.57 -9.87
N ASP A 578 -26.95 3.49 -10.83
CA ASP A 578 -27.48 4.69 -11.49
C ASP A 578 -28.24 5.65 -10.57
N SER A 579 -28.96 5.13 -9.56
CA SER A 579 -29.66 5.98 -8.57
C SER A 579 -28.67 6.72 -7.67
N ASP A 580 -27.66 6.00 -7.20
CA ASP A 580 -26.65 6.53 -6.28
C ASP A 580 -25.69 7.47 -7.03
N ARG A 581 -25.35 7.16 -8.28
CA ARG A 581 -24.60 8.03 -9.20
C ARG A 581 -25.23 9.41 -9.32
N LYS A 582 -26.55 9.49 -9.56
CA LYS A 582 -27.25 10.79 -9.64
C LYS A 582 -27.19 11.55 -8.33
N LEU A 583 -27.32 10.87 -7.19
CA LEU A 583 -27.20 11.49 -5.87
C LEU A 583 -25.78 12.02 -5.61
N CYS A 584 -24.74 11.22 -5.88
CA CYS A 584 -23.35 11.62 -5.78
C CYS A 584 -23.07 12.88 -6.63
N LEU A 585 -23.51 12.90 -7.90
CA LEU A 585 -23.32 14.04 -8.78
C LEU A 585 -24.04 15.31 -8.28
N ARG A 586 -25.25 15.19 -7.70
CA ARG A 586 -25.95 16.36 -7.12
C ARG A 586 -25.22 16.91 -5.90
N ASN A 587 -24.74 16.02 -5.03
CA ASN A 587 -23.96 16.43 -3.86
C ASN A 587 -22.62 17.06 -4.28
N ALA A 588 -21.98 16.52 -5.33
CA ALA A 588 -20.75 17.09 -5.87
C ALA A 588 -20.96 18.52 -6.37
N ILE A 589 -22.03 18.77 -7.12
CA ILE A 589 -22.37 20.12 -7.59
C ILE A 589 -22.54 21.09 -6.42
N LYS A 590 -23.25 20.69 -5.35
CA LYS A 590 -23.41 21.53 -4.15
C LYS A 590 -22.08 21.86 -3.48
N ASP A 591 -21.22 20.86 -3.29
CA ASP A 591 -19.90 21.06 -2.67
C ASP A 591 -19.03 22.00 -3.53
N LEU A 592 -19.12 21.89 -4.87
CA LEU A 592 -18.39 22.74 -5.81
C LEU A 592 -18.96 24.15 -5.91
N GLU A 593 -20.29 24.33 -5.84
CA GLU A 593 -20.94 25.65 -5.75
C GLU A 593 -20.42 26.41 -4.52
N LEU A 594 -20.36 25.74 -3.36
CA LEU A 594 -19.80 26.32 -2.14
C LEU A 594 -18.30 26.67 -2.28
N ALA A 595 -17.53 25.88 -3.04
CA ALA A 595 -16.14 26.21 -3.34
C ALA A 595 -16.03 27.47 -4.22
N VAL A 596 -16.91 27.61 -5.21
CA VAL A 596 -16.99 28.82 -6.05
C VAL A 596 -17.41 30.03 -5.23
N GLU A 597 -18.35 29.90 -4.30
CA GLU A 597 -18.74 30.98 -3.37
C GLU A 597 -17.57 31.42 -2.48
N SER A 598 -16.84 30.46 -1.90
CA SER A 598 -15.68 30.74 -1.04
C SER A 598 -14.56 31.46 -1.81
N THR A 599 -14.29 31.05 -3.05
CA THR A 599 -13.31 31.72 -3.91
C THR A 599 -13.78 33.06 -4.44
N ASN A 600 -15.08 33.25 -4.66
CA ASN A 600 -15.64 34.57 -5.00
C ASN A 600 -15.46 35.56 -3.87
N ALA A 601 -15.75 35.15 -2.62
CA ALA A 601 -15.55 35.99 -1.46
C ALA A 601 -14.09 36.46 -1.37
N LEU A 602 -13.13 35.55 -1.59
CA LEU A 602 -11.69 35.84 -1.63
C LEU A 602 -11.31 36.84 -2.73
N VAL A 603 -11.82 36.67 -3.96
CA VAL A 603 -11.47 37.55 -5.08
C VAL A 603 -12.16 38.92 -4.98
N SER A 604 -13.38 38.96 -4.46
CA SER A 604 -14.19 40.19 -4.33
C SER A 604 -13.75 41.07 -3.16
N SER A 605 -13.33 40.51 -2.03
CA SER A 605 -12.75 41.30 -0.92
C SER A 605 -11.52 42.09 -1.35
N ASN A 606 -10.78 41.56 -2.32
CA ASN A 606 -9.54 42.14 -2.81
C ASN A 606 -9.73 43.21 -3.90
N ALA A 607 -10.96 43.40 -4.41
CA ALA A 607 -11.26 44.35 -5.47
C ALA A 607 -11.41 45.81 -4.97
N ILE A 608 -11.21 46.09 -3.68
CA ILE A 608 -11.53 47.38 -3.06
C ILE A 608 -10.26 48.24 -2.80
N ASN A 609 -9.04 47.67 -2.90
CA ASN A 609 -7.80 48.39 -2.55
C ASN A 609 -6.69 48.16 -3.61
N TYR A 610 -6.78 48.84 -4.75
CA TYR A 610 -5.88 48.66 -5.90
C TYR A 610 -4.55 49.46 -5.82
N ASP A 611 -4.29 50.21 -4.75
CA ASP A 611 -3.10 51.08 -4.70
C ASP A 611 -1.92 50.50 -3.91
N CYS A 612 -2.08 49.33 -3.25
CA CYS A 612 -0.98 48.65 -2.53
C CYS A 612 -0.96 47.13 -2.82
N HIS A 613 -0.47 46.74 -3.99
CA HIS A 613 -0.37 45.31 -4.34
C HIS A 613 0.84 44.67 -3.68
N SER A 614 0.68 44.21 -2.43
CA SER A 614 1.64 43.28 -1.86
C SER A 614 1.68 42.00 -2.71
N ARG A 615 2.85 41.40 -2.82
CA ARG A 615 3.09 40.17 -3.58
C ARG A 615 2.14 39.04 -3.14
N GLU A 616 1.94 38.93 -1.84
CA GLU A 616 1.12 37.92 -1.18
C GLU A 616 -0.35 38.04 -1.59
N LEU A 617 -0.87 39.26 -1.70
CA LEU A 617 -2.25 39.51 -2.14
C LEU A 617 -2.46 39.05 -3.59
N LEU A 618 -1.50 39.32 -4.47
CA LEU A 618 -1.59 38.88 -5.86
C LEU A 618 -1.52 37.35 -5.98
N LEU A 619 -0.65 36.71 -5.20
CA LEU A 619 -0.58 35.25 -5.11
C LEU A 619 -1.91 34.65 -4.64
N ASP A 620 -2.53 35.21 -3.58
CA ASP A 620 -3.83 34.76 -3.09
C ASP A 620 -4.93 34.90 -4.15
N ILE A 621 -4.96 36.00 -4.89
CA ILE A 621 -5.93 36.22 -5.98
C ILE A 621 -5.73 35.19 -7.08
N LEU A 622 -4.50 34.95 -7.51
CA LEU A 622 -4.18 33.96 -8.54
C LEU A 622 -4.55 32.55 -8.11
N GLN A 623 -4.17 32.16 -6.89
CA GLN A 623 -4.54 30.87 -6.32
C GLN A 623 -6.07 30.72 -6.18
N GLY A 624 -6.76 31.79 -5.80
CA GLY A 624 -8.21 31.86 -5.75
C GLY A 624 -8.88 31.69 -7.11
N LEU A 625 -8.38 32.38 -8.14
CA LEU A 625 -8.86 32.25 -9.51
C LEU A 625 -8.60 30.85 -10.08
N ASN A 626 -7.43 30.27 -9.80
CA ASN A 626 -7.06 28.92 -10.22
C ASN A 626 -8.01 27.90 -9.58
N LEU A 627 -8.19 27.97 -8.26
CA LEU A 627 -9.10 27.10 -7.52
C LEU A 627 -10.55 27.25 -8.02
N ARG A 628 -10.98 28.47 -8.35
CA ARG A 628 -12.30 28.72 -8.93
C ARG A 628 -12.45 28.08 -10.31
N ALA A 629 -11.46 28.21 -11.18
CA ALA A 629 -11.46 27.57 -12.49
C ALA A 629 -11.56 26.04 -12.34
N LEU A 630 -10.79 25.47 -11.41
CA LEU A 630 -10.83 24.04 -11.06
C LEU A 630 -12.20 23.59 -10.60
N ALA A 631 -12.80 24.29 -9.62
CA ALA A 631 -14.12 23.97 -9.10
C ALA A 631 -15.19 24.03 -10.20
N LEU A 632 -15.15 25.07 -11.06
CA LEU A 632 -16.06 25.22 -12.19
C LEU A 632 -15.90 24.09 -13.21
N ARG A 633 -14.67 23.68 -13.56
CA ARG A 633 -14.43 22.59 -14.51
C ARG A 633 -15.01 21.27 -14.03
N TRP A 634 -14.80 20.92 -12.77
CA TRP A 634 -15.36 19.71 -12.18
C TRP A 634 -16.88 19.79 -12.02
N MET A 635 -17.41 20.97 -11.69
CA MET A 635 -18.86 21.19 -11.61
C MET A 635 -19.51 21.01 -12.98
N ALA A 636 -18.89 21.57 -14.03
CA ALA A 636 -19.32 21.38 -15.41
C ALA A 636 -19.29 19.90 -15.83
N SER A 637 -18.25 19.17 -15.42
CA SER A 637 -18.16 17.72 -15.66
C SER A 637 -19.30 16.96 -14.97
N ALA A 638 -19.61 17.30 -13.72
CA ALA A 638 -20.74 16.71 -12.99
C ALA A 638 -22.09 17.01 -13.67
N LEU A 639 -22.30 18.25 -14.11
CA LEU A 639 -23.48 18.66 -14.89
C LEU A 639 -23.58 17.89 -16.22
N TRP A 640 -22.46 17.67 -16.90
CA TRP A 640 -22.41 16.89 -18.13
C TRP A 640 -22.84 15.44 -17.88
N TYR A 641 -22.32 14.80 -16.82
CA TYR A 641 -22.73 13.45 -16.42
C TYR A 641 -24.18 13.36 -15.92
N GLN A 642 -24.80 14.49 -15.57
CA GLN A 642 -26.25 14.59 -15.31
C GLN A 642 -27.08 14.89 -16.56
N GLU A 643 -26.48 14.85 -17.75
CA GLU A 643 -27.13 15.14 -19.04
C GLU A 643 -27.57 16.62 -19.20
N ARG A 644 -26.99 17.53 -18.41
CA ARG A 644 -27.23 18.99 -18.48
C ARG A 644 -26.18 19.69 -19.35
N GLN A 645 -26.03 19.24 -20.60
CA GLN A 645 -24.93 19.62 -21.51
C GLN A 645 -24.82 21.13 -21.76
N THR A 646 -25.93 21.82 -21.98
CA THR A 646 -25.96 23.28 -22.26
C THR A 646 -25.42 24.10 -21.09
N GLU A 647 -25.82 23.72 -19.88
CA GLU A 647 -25.38 24.35 -18.65
C GLU A 647 -23.92 24.01 -18.33
N ALA A 648 -23.55 22.74 -18.49
CA ALA A 648 -22.17 22.29 -18.37
C ALA A 648 -21.24 23.09 -19.30
N ALA A 649 -21.61 23.25 -20.57
CA ALA A 649 -20.83 24.05 -21.53
C ALA A 649 -20.69 25.52 -21.10
N ARG A 650 -21.75 26.13 -20.55
CA ARG A 650 -21.67 27.50 -20.00
C ARG A 650 -20.69 27.58 -18.83
N VAL A 651 -20.71 26.58 -17.94
CA VAL A 651 -19.81 26.53 -16.77
C VAL A 651 -18.35 26.28 -17.19
N PHE A 652 -18.09 25.40 -18.18
CA PHE A 652 -16.76 25.23 -18.77
C PHE A 652 -16.25 26.53 -19.40
N GLN A 653 -17.10 27.26 -20.12
CA GLN A 653 -16.74 28.57 -20.69
C GLN A 653 -16.40 29.59 -19.60
N GLN A 654 -17.13 29.56 -18.47
CA GLN A 654 -16.82 30.39 -17.32
C GLN A 654 -15.46 30.02 -16.71
N ALA A 655 -15.13 28.73 -16.60
CA ALA A 655 -13.82 28.27 -16.11
C ALA A 655 -12.69 28.71 -17.05
N GLY A 656 -12.83 28.45 -18.35
CA GLY A 656 -11.81 28.76 -19.35
C GLY A 656 -11.56 30.25 -19.61
N SER A 657 -12.51 31.13 -19.26
CA SER A 657 -12.36 32.59 -19.37
C SER A 657 -11.75 33.25 -18.12
N MET A 658 -11.38 32.50 -17.09
CA MET A 658 -10.77 33.08 -15.88
C MET A 658 -9.41 33.73 -16.18
N TRP A 659 -8.65 33.18 -17.13
CA TRP A 659 -7.40 33.80 -17.61
C TRP A 659 -7.62 35.19 -18.21
N GLN A 660 -8.66 35.37 -19.03
CA GLN A 660 -8.97 36.67 -19.65
C GLN A 660 -9.19 37.73 -18.57
N LYS A 661 -9.99 37.40 -17.53
CA LYS A 661 -10.25 38.30 -16.39
C LYS A 661 -8.98 38.69 -15.62
N TRP A 662 -8.00 37.79 -15.56
CA TRP A 662 -6.69 38.10 -14.99
C TRP A 662 -5.88 39.01 -15.93
N SER A 663 -5.75 38.63 -17.20
CA SER A 663 -4.94 39.34 -18.19
C SER A 663 -5.40 40.79 -18.45
N GLU A 664 -6.70 41.06 -18.34
CA GLU A 664 -7.28 42.41 -18.50
C GLU A 664 -6.79 43.40 -17.44
N ARG A 665 -6.27 42.91 -16.30
CA ARG A 665 -5.78 43.76 -15.21
C ARG A 665 -4.45 44.46 -15.53
N LYS A 666 -3.84 44.20 -16.70
CA LYS A 666 -2.63 44.87 -17.23
C LYS A 666 -1.50 45.06 -16.20
N MET A 667 -1.31 44.08 -15.32
CA MET A 667 -0.30 44.19 -14.27
C MET A 667 1.08 43.81 -14.80
N THR A 668 2.02 44.75 -14.78
CA THR A 668 3.40 44.55 -15.23
C THR A 668 4.27 44.12 -14.05
N PHE A 669 4.12 42.90 -13.56
CA PHE A 669 5.03 42.32 -12.55
C PHE A 669 5.91 41.28 -13.23
N ARG A 670 7.04 41.73 -13.77
CA ARG A 670 7.84 40.89 -14.68
C ARG A 670 8.85 39.98 -13.96
N ILE A 671 9.15 40.15 -12.66
CA ILE A 671 10.37 39.55 -12.05
C ILE A 671 10.08 38.46 -10.99
N ASP A 672 8.83 38.12 -10.67
CA ASP A 672 8.54 37.17 -9.58
C ASP A 672 8.25 35.75 -10.07
N GLU A 673 9.06 34.79 -9.64
CA GLU A 673 8.95 33.37 -10.02
C GLU A 673 7.69 32.70 -9.48
N GLU A 674 7.26 33.03 -8.26
CA GLU A 674 6.06 32.42 -7.65
C GLU A 674 4.78 32.94 -8.29
N LEU A 675 4.71 34.23 -8.61
CA LEU A 675 3.59 34.80 -9.36
C LEU A 675 3.51 34.19 -10.75
N THR A 676 4.65 34.08 -11.45
CA THR A 676 4.72 33.46 -12.79
C THR A 676 4.24 32.01 -12.73
N LYS A 677 4.62 31.27 -11.69
CA LYS A 677 4.14 29.89 -11.48
C LYS A 677 2.62 29.86 -11.24
N ALA A 678 2.09 30.72 -10.40
CA ALA A 678 0.65 30.77 -10.10
C ALA A 678 -0.18 31.20 -11.33
N GLU A 679 0.33 32.11 -12.16
CA GLU A 679 -0.25 32.47 -13.46
C GLU A 679 -0.29 31.26 -14.41
N PHE A 680 0.81 30.50 -14.47
CA PHE A 680 0.89 29.30 -15.29
C PHE A 680 -0.04 28.19 -14.82
N GLU A 681 -0.24 28.03 -13.52
CA GLU A 681 -1.22 27.10 -12.94
C GLU A 681 -2.66 27.50 -13.34
N LEU A 682 -3.03 28.77 -13.18
CA LEU A 682 -4.33 29.29 -13.61
C LEU A 682 -4.56 29.06 -15.11
N TYR A 683 -3.56 29.35 -15.91
CA TYR A 683 -3.59 29.09 -17.34
C TYR A 683 -3.90 27.62 -17.63
N THR A 684 -3.13 26.72 -17.01
CA THR A 684 -3.19 25.29 -17.30
C THR A 684 -4.57 24.73 -16.97
N GLU A 685 -5.19 25.25 -15.91
CA GLU A 685 -6.55 24.90 -15.53
C GLU A 685 -7.60 25.46 -16.50
N CYS A 686 -7.43 26.69 -17.01
CA CYS A 686 -8.29 27.26 -18.04
C CYS A 686 -8.20 26.47 -19.36
N TYR A 687 -6.99 26.11 -19.77
CA TYR A 687 -6.74 25.28 -20.95
C TYR A 687 -7.37 23.89 -20.79
N SER A 688 -7.14 23.24 -19.66
CA SER A 688 -7.72 21.93 -19.33
C SER A 688 -9.25 21.97 -19.33
N SER A 689 -9.86 23.11 -18.96
CA SER A 689 -11.31 23.30 -19.00
C SER A 689 -11.87 23.27 -20.42
N TRP A 690 -11.21 23.95 -21.36
CA TRP A 690 -11.58 23.92 -22.78
C TRP A 690 -11.40 22.53 -23.38
N MET A 691 -10.27 21.87 -23.10
CA MET A 691 -9.99 20.55 -23.65
C MET A 691 -10.93 19.47 -23.09
N THR A 692 -11.29 19.55 -21.80
CA THR A 692 -12.29 18.65 -21.20
C THR A 692 -13.67 18.81 -21.85
N LEU A 693 -14.09 20.05 -22.14
CA LEU A 693 -15.35 20.30 -22.86
C LEU A 693 -15.30 19.71 -24.28
N ALA A 694 -14.21 19.92 -25.00
CA ALA A 694 -14.02 19.36 -26.34
C ALA A 694 -14.11 17.82 -26.31
N ASP A 695 -13.51 17.17 -25.32
CA ASP A 695 -13.52 15.72 -25.16
C ASP A 695 -14.90 15.15 -24.86
N LEU A 696 -15.61 15.75 -23.91
CA LEU A 696 -16.95 15.32 -23.55
C LEU A 696 -17.90 15.48 -24.75
N ALA A 697 -17.79 16.59 -25.48
CA ALA A 697 -18.55 16.84 -26.69
C ALA A 697 -18.18 15.86 -27.82
N CYS A 698 -16.89 15.58 -28.03
CA CYS A 698 -16.43 14.60 -29.03
C CYS A 698 -16.94 13.20 -28.70
N SER A 699 -16.86 12.78 -27.44
CA SER A 699 -17.34 11.45 -27.07
C SER A 699 -18.86 11.31 -27.23
N ASP A 700 -19.62 12.39 -27.02
CA ASP A 700 -21.05 12.40 -27.32
C ASP A 700 -21.31 12.28 -28.84
N LEU A 701 -20.46 12.86 -29.69
CA LEU A 701 -20.50 12.67 -31.15
C LEU A 701 -20.13 11.23 -31.56
N GLU A 702 -19.17 10.59 -30.89
CA GLU A 702 -18.79 9.21 -31.17
C GLU A 702 -19.88 8.21 -30.78
N GLY A 703 -20.58 8.45 -29.67
CA GLY A 703 -21.64 7.59 -29.13
C GLY A 703 -22.88 7.47 -30.03
N ILE A 704 -22.95 8.22 -31.12
CA ILE A 704 -24.09 8.23 -32.05
C ILE A 704 -24.09 6.95 -32.91
N PRO A 705 -25.14 6.12 -32.83
CA PRO A 705 -25.26 4.94 -33.70
C PRO A 705 -25.38 5.35 -35.18
N ILE A 706 -24.75 4.58 -36.06
CA ILE A 706 -24.68 4.82 -37.52
C ILE A 706 -26.05 4.76 -38.21
N HIS A 707 -27.06 4.17 -37.55
CA HIS A 707 -28.43 4.07 -38.05
C HIS A 707 -29.39 4.95 -37.21
N PRO A 708 -29.39 6.28 -37.40
CA PRO A 708 -30.43 7.12 -36.80
C PRO A 708 -31.69 7.08 -37.68
N THR A 709 -32.82 6.72 -37.09
CA THR A 709 -34.14 6.83 -37.73
C THR A 709 -34.75 8.24 -37.62
N ARG A 710 -34.01 9.27 -37.15
CA ARG A 710 -34.58 10.60 -36.88
C ARG A 710 -33.65 11.76 -37.26
N VAL A 711 -34.18 12.69 -38.05
CA VAL A 711 -33.56 13.98 -38.45
C VAL A 711 -33.20 14.84 -37.23
N THR A 712 -34.00 14.78 -36.16
CA THR A 712 -33.78 15.54 -34.91
C THR A 712 -32.49 15.20 -34.16
N LEU A 713 -31.84 14.09 -34.48
CA LEU A 713 -30.52 13.75 -33.92
C LEU A 713 -29.42 14.61 -34.55
N ILE A 714 -29.50 14.96 -35.84
CA ILE A 714 -28.43 15.68 -36.54
C ILE A 714 -28.26 17.09 -35.97
N ASP A 715 -29.35 17.81 -35.72
CA ASP A 715 -29.31 19.18 -35.18
C ASP A 715 -28.71 19.21 -33.75
N LYS A 716 -29.07 18.23 -32.91
CA LYS A 716 -28.47 18.07 -31.58
C LYS A 716 -26.96 17.81 -31.67
N ASN A 717 -26.49 17.14 -32.72
CA ASN A 717 -25.08 16.81 -32.89
C ASN A 717 -24.28 17.97 -33.47
N ASP A 718 -24.86 18.77 -34.39
CA ASP A 718 -24.22 20.02 -34.83
C ASP A 718 -24.01 20.97 -33.64
N TYR A 719 -24.92 20.95 -32.66
CA TYR A 719 -24.76 21.68 -31.41
C TYR A 719 -23.56 21.18 -30.58
N SER A 720 -23.40 19.86 -30.38
CA SER A 720 -22.22 19.30 -29.71
C SER A 720 -20.92 19.58 -30.47
N PHE A 721 -20.94 19.49 -31.80
CA PHE A 721 -19.79 19.85 -32.64
C PHE A 721 -19.41 21.33 -32.49
N GLY A 722 -20.40 22.22 -32.35
CA GLY A 722 -20.18 23.63 -32.04
C GLY A 722 -19.37 23.85 -30.75
N PHE A 723 -19.57 23.02 -29.72
CA PHE A 723 -18.75 23.07 -28.50
C PHE A 723 -17.31 22.66 -28.75
N VAL A 724 -17.07 21.63 -29.58
CA VAL A 724 -15.71 21.20 -29.95
C VAL A 724 -14.98 22.34 -30.65
N VAL A 725 -15.58 22.90 -31.71
CA VAL A 725 -14.97 23.98 -32.50
C VAL A 725 -14.63 25.18 -31.61
N LYS A 726 -15.60 25.65 -30.81
CA LYS A 726 -15.39 26.77 -29.90
C LYS A 726 -14.27 26.50 -28.89
N SER A 727 -14.23 25.30 -28.32
CA SER A 727 -13.21 24.94 -27.33
C SER A 727 -11.80 24.95 -27.92
N PHE A 728 -11.64 24.45 -29.15
CA PHE A 728 -10.37 24.52 -29.87
C PHE A 728 -9.96 25.96 -30.20
N GLU A 729 -10.89 26.78 -30.67
CA GLU A 729 -10.61 28.19 -30.99
C GLU A 729 -10.16 28.96 -29.74
N GLU A 730 -10.80 28.76 -28.61
CA GLU A 730 -10.41 29.37 -27.33
C GLU A 730 -9.08 28.82 -26.80
N ALA A 731 -8.85 27.50 -26.91
CA ALA A 731 -7.57 26.88 -26.55
C ALA A 731 -6.40 27.41 -27.41
N ILE A 732 -6.65 27.67 -28.71
CA ILE A 732 -5.69 28.29 -29.63
C ILE A 732 -5.38 29.73 -29.21
N ILE A 733 -6.39 30.53 -28.87
CA ILE A 733 -6.20 31.92 -28.39
C ILE A 733 -5.33 31.89 -27.12
N LEU A 734 -5.70 31.02 -26.19
CA LEU A 734 -5.03 30.85 -24.90
C LEU A 734 -3.56 30.41 -25.10
N SER A 735 -3.28 29.39 -25.90
CA SER A 735 -1.92 28.93 -26.26
C SER A 735 -1.05 30.04 -26.86
N ASN A 736 -1.61 30.88 -27.75
CA ASN A 736 -0.87 32.02 -28.31
C ASN A 736 -0.46 33.05 -27.25
N ASP A 737 -1.33 33.34 -26.29
CA ASP A 737 -1.03 34.30 -25.24
C ASP A 737 0.07 33.80 -24.30
N ILE A 738 0.16 32.48 -24.07
CA ILE A 738 1.32 31.89 -23.38
C ILE A 738 2.61 32.05 -24.16
N HIS A 739 2.60 31.69 -25.45
CA HIS A 739 3.85 31.75 -26.20
C HIS A 739 4.38 33.19 -26.25
N ARG A 740 3.49 34.18 -26.35
CA ARG A 740 3.86 35.60 -26.24
C ARG A 740 4.46 35.96 -24.89
N THR A 741 3.88 35.51 -23.78
CA THR A 741 4.41 35.82 -22.44
C THR A 741 5.75 35.10 -22.19
N ALA A 742 5.86 33.82 -22.55
CA ALA A 742 7.09 33.03 -22.42
C ALA A 742 8.27 33.58 -23.25
N HIS A 743 8.02 34.06 -24.48
CA HIS A 743 9.06 34.61 -25.36
C HIS A 743 9.61 35.98 -24.91
N THR A 744 8.99 36.66 -23.95
CA THR A 744 9.52 37.94 -23.42
C THR A 744 10.75 37.81 -22.50
N GLY A 745 11.33 36.61 -22.40
CA GLY A 745 12.72 36.41 -21.95
C GLY A 745 12.93 36.20 -20.44
N MET A 746 11.88 35.85 -19.69
CA MET A 746 11.95 35.77 -18.22
C MET A 746 11.89 34.35 -17.64
N CYS A 747 11.71 33.33 -18.46
CA CYS A 747 11.73 31.93 -18.04
C CYS A 747 12.94 31.19 -18.64
N ASN A 748 14.15 31.51 -18.16
CA ASN A 748 15.37 30.74 -18.47
C ASN A 748 15.49 29.45 -17.63
N THR A 749 14.44 29.07 -16.90
CA THR A 749 14.34 27.77 -16.25
C THR A 749 14.12 26.69 -17.31
N THR A 750 15.21 26.36 -17.99
CA THR A 750 15.38 25.23 -18.93
C THR A 750 15.02 23.85 -18.32
N LYS A 751 14.65 23.79 -17.03
CA LYS A 751 14.09 22.61 -16.36
C LYS A 751 12.56 22.59 -16.29
N SER A 752 11.88 23.67 -16.69
CA SER A 752 10.41 23.74 -16.79
C SER A 752 9.88 23.33 -18.17
N GLY A 753 10.77 23.03 -19.14
CA GLY A 753 10.38 22.50 -20.45
C GLY A 753 9.62 21.17 -20.36
N ASP A 754 9.82 20.42 -19.28
CA ASP A 754 9.11 19.15 -19.02
C ASP A 754 7.77 19.34 -18.29
N LEU A 755 7.44 20.55 -17.81
CA LEU A 755 6.39 20.68 -16.80
C LEU A 755 4.96 20.72 -17.33
N CYS A 756 4.74 20.98 -18.64
CA CYS A 756 3.44 20.87 -19.32
C CYS A 756 3.64 20.92 -20.86
N GLU A 757 3.53 19.80 -21.58
CA GLU A 757 3.42 19.76 -23.06
C GLU A 757 2.07 20.32 -23.54
N ILE A 758 1.78 21.60 -23.29
CA ILE A 758 0.62 22.26 -23.88
C ILE A 758 0.86 22.35 -25.38
N LYS A 759 -0.10 21.83 -26.16
CA LYS A 759 0.01 21.80 -27.61
C LYS A 759 0.08 23.21 -28.19
N GLY A 760 0.98 23.36 -29.15
CA GLY A 760 1.19 24.63 -29.85
C GLY A 760 -0.03 25.02 -30.69
N LYS A 761 -0.09 26.29 -31.09
CA LYS A 761 -1.13 26.81 -31.99
C LYS A 761 -1.30 25.94 -33.23
N GLU A 762 -0.20 25.54 -33.85
CA GLU A 762 -0.17 24.76 -35.09
C GLU A 762 -0.83 23.40 -34.89
N GLU A 763 -0.49 22.69 -33.81
CA GLU A 763 -1.02 21.36 -33.49
C GLU A 763 -2.53 21.41 -33.20
N LEU A 764 -2.98 22.41 -32.43
CA LEU A 764 -4.40 22.61 -32.16
C LEU A 764 -5.19 22.96 -33.42
N THR A 765 -4.61 23.77 -34.31
CA THR A 765 -5.24 24.12 -35.59
C THR A 765 -5.40 22.88 -36.48
N ILE A 766 -4.37 22.04 -36.54
CA ILE A 766 -4.43 20.77 -37.28
C ILE A 766 -5.52 19.85 -36.69
N GLY A 767 -5.54 19.68 -35.37
CA GLY A 767 -6.56 18.85 -34.70
C GLY A 767 -7.99 19.33 -34.96
N LEU A 768 -8.21 20.65 -34.96
CA LEU A 768 -9.50 21.24 -35.30
C LEU A 768 -9.93 20.94 -36.74
N GLU A 769 -9.01 21.05 -37.71
CA GLU A 769 -9.30 20.76 -39.12
C GLU A 769 -9.58 19.26 -39.34
N GLU A 770 -8.86 18.38 -38.66
CA GLU A 770 -9.12 16.93 -38.70
C GLU A 770 -10.52 16.59 -38.16
N ILE A 771 -10.93 17.20 -37.05
CA ILE A 771 -12.28 17.00 -36.49
C ILE A 771 -13.36 17.58 -37.42
N ARG A 772 -13.12 18.75 -38.02
CA ARG A 772 -14.03 19.34 -39.04
C ARG A 772 -14.25 18.40 -40.21
N LEU A 773 -13.15 17.84 -40.74
CA LEU A 773 -13.20 16.88 -41.84
C LEU A 773 -13.94 15.60 -41.42
N TRP A 774 -13.61 15.04 -40.25
CA TRP A 774 -14.26 13.86 -39.73
C TRP A 774 -15.77 14.05 -39.54
N TRP A 775 -16.19 15.15 -38.91
CA TRP A 775 -17.61 15.43 -38.68
C TRP A 775 -18.35 15.61 -39.99
N THR A 776 -17.76 16.29 -40.98
CA THR A 776 -18.33 16.44 -42.31
C THR A 776 -18.57 15.08 -42.98
N GLN A 777 -17.59 14.18 -42.93
CA GLN A 777 -17.71 12.82 -43.47
C GLN A 777 -18.77 12.01 -42.71
N ARG A 778 -18.77 12.09 -41.37
CA ARG A 778 -19.72 11.39 -40.51
C ARG A 778 -21.15 11.87 -40.75
N LYS A 779 -21.38 13.17 -40.84
CA LYS A 779 -22.67 13.80 -41.15
C LYS A 779 -23.20 13.37 -42.51
N ALA A 780 -22.34 13.35 -43.54
CA ALA A 780 -22.70 12.85 -44.86
C ALA A 780 -23.15 11.37 -44.84
N LEU A 781 -22.54 10.53 -44.00
CA LEU A 781 -22.97 9.13 -43.82
C LEU A 781 -24.33 9.02 -43.12
N LEU A 782 -24.58 9.84 -42.09
CA LEU A 782 -25.84 9.86 -41.35
C LEU A 782 -27.02 10.39 -42.20
N GLN A 783 -26.74 11.22 -43.20
CA GLN A 783 -27.74 11.77 -44.12
C GLN A 783 -28.08 10.85 -45.30
N ARG A 784 -27.37 9.72 -45.50
CA ARG A 784 -27.68 8.80 -46.60
C ARG A 784 -29.05 8.15 -46.35
N PRO A 785 -30.02 8.26 -47.28
CA PRO A 785 -31.31 7.60 -47.13
C PRO A 785 -31.11 6.09 -47.03
N ILE A 786 -31.70 5.46 -46.01
CA ILE A 786 -31.76 4.01 -45.91
C ILE A 786 -32.68 3.55 -47.04
N ASN A 787 -32.11 3.19 -48.18
CA ASN A 787 -32.88 2.57 -49.26
C ASN A 787 -33.36 1.18 -48.79
N THR A 788 -34.54 1.14 -48.19
CA THR A 788 -35.30 -0.07 -47.92
C THR A 788 -35.72 -0.72 -49.24
N ARG A 789 -34.89 -1.62 -49.75
CA ARG A 789 -35.37 -2.85 -50.39
C ARG A 789 -34.95 -4.03 -49.51
N VAL A 790 -35.66 -4.18 -48.39
CA VAL A 790 -35.78 -5.47 -47.72
C VAL A 790 -36.84 -6.23 -48.52
N GLY A 791 -36.40 -6.91 -49.57
CA GLY A 791 -37.14 -8.04 -50.10
C GLY A 791 -36.90 -9.22 -49.17
N GLU A 792 -37.95 -9.98 -48.90
CA GLU A 792 -37.89 -11.29 -48.25
C GLU A 792 -36.85 -12.18 -48.94
N THR A 793 -35.66 -12.24 -48.37
CA THR A 793 -34.78 -13.40 -48.52
C THR A 793 -34.32 -13.77 -47.12
N THR A 794 -34.67 -14.99 -46.72
CA THR A 794 -33.98 -15.75 -45.68
C THR A 794 -32.50 -15.80 -46.02
N ALA A 795 -31.76 -14.79 -45.58
CA ALA A 795 -30.32 -14.71 -45.73
C ALA A 795 -29.69 -15.06 -44.39
N ASP A 796 -29.05 -16.24 -44.38
CA ASP A 796 -28.03 -16.59 -43.42
C ASP A 796 -27.11 -15.39 -43.16
N LEU A 797 -27.02 -14.99 -41.89
CA LEU A 797 -25.99 -14.10 -41.41
C LEU A 797 -24.62 -14.67 -41.83
N PRO A 798 -23.80 -13.97 -42.63
CA PRO A 798 -22.47 -14.46 -42.95
C PRO A 798 -21.64 -14.46 -41.67
N ARG A 799 -21.14 -15.66 -41.32
CA ARG A 799 -20.12 -15.86 -40.28
C ARG A 799 -18.93 -14.92 -40.54
N SER A 800 -18.46 -14.29 -39.47
CA SER A 800 -17.38 -13.30 -39.41
C SER A 800 -15.96 -13.81 -39.73
N ASP A 801 -15.84 -14.94 -40.41
CA ASP A 801 -14.57 -15.60 -40.63
C ASP A 801 -14.39 -15.69 -42.15
N LEU A 802 -13.40 -14.96 -42.69
CA LEU A 802 -13.01 -14.79 -44.10
C LEU A 802 -13.45 -13.47 -44.76
N PHE A 803 -12.75 -12.38 -44.40
CA PHE A 803 -12.42 -11.31 -45.35
C PHE A 803 -10.95 -10.94 -45.24
N SER A 804 -10.13 -11.65 -46.02
CA SER A 804 -8.80 -11.25 -46.45
C SER A 804 -8.92 -10.63 -47.84
N GLY A 805 -8.71 -9.32 -47.95
CA GLY A 805 -8.49 -8.62 -49.22
C GLY A 805 -9.44 -7.45 -49.49
N GLY A 806 -8.88 -6.23 -49.57
CA GLY A 806 -9.48 -5.09 -50.28
C GLY A 806 -10.03 -3.94 -49.43
N ARG A 807 -9.28 -2.83 -49.38
CA ARG A 807 -9.67 -1.45 -48.99
C ARG A 807 -10.67 -1.31 -47.83
N ASN A 808 -10.13 -1.27 -46.61
CA ASN A 808 -10.82 -0.80 -45.42
C ASN A 808 -11.09 0.72 -45.49
N VAL A 809 -12.34 1.12 -45.74
CA VAL A 809 -12.85 2.41 -45.25
C VAL A 809 -13.03 2.26 -43.74
N ARG A 810 -12.04 2.67 -42.96
CA ARG A 810 -12.12 2.69 -41.49
C ARG A 810 -13.22 3.68 -41.08
N SER A 811 -14.30 3.20 -40.48
CA SER A 811 -15.42 4.00 -39.95
C SER A 811 -15.14 4.64 -38.58
N GLY A 812 -13.87 4.72 -38.17
CA GLY A 812 -13.41 5.42 -36.96
C GLY A 812 -12.54 6.63 -37.32
N LEU A 813 -12.41 7.57 -36.38
CA LEU A 813 -11.52 8.75 -36.49
C LEU A 813 -10.14 8.41 -37.09
N PRO A 814 -9.48 9.34 -37.80
CA PRO A 814 -8.12 9.16 -38.30
C PRO A 814 -7.18 8.78 -37.16
N LYS A 815 -6.55 7.60 -37.27
CA LYS A 815 -5.54 7.10 -36.32
C LYS A 815 -4.11 7.56 -36.68
N GLY A 816 -3.99 8.59 -37.51
CA GLY A 816 -2.77 8.88 -38.27
C GLY A 816 -1.62 9.55 -37.51
N PHE A 817 -1.88 10.14 -36.35
CA PHE A 817 -0.88 10.99 -35.65
C PHE A 817 -0.56 10.58 -34.21
N PHE A 818 -1.05 9.44 -33.74
CA PHE A 818 -0.85 9.00 -32.36
C PHE A 818 -0.29 7.57 -32.32
N VAL A 819 1.05 7.47 -32.32
CA VAL A 819 1.77 6.25 -31.95
C VAL A 819 2.37 6.47 -30.57
N VAL A 820 1.70 5.95 -29.55
CA VAL A 820 2.39 5.37 -28.39
C VAL A 820 2.36 3.87 -28.65
N ASN A 821 3.52 3.21 -28.53
CA ASN A 821 3.67 1.78 -28.79
C ASN A 821 2.78 0.94 -27.86
N ASP A 822 1.59 0.55 -28.34
CA ASP A 822 0.76 -0.48 -27.69
C ASP A 822 1.40 -1.87 -27.92
N HIS A 823 2.35 -2.24 -27.06
CA HIS A 823 2.78 -3.62 -26.89
C HIS A 823 2.09 -4.25 -25.68
N SER A 824 0.84 -4.66 -25.84
CA SER A 824 0.29 -5.85 -25.14
C SER A 824 -1.18 -6.11 -25.52
N THR A 825 -1.40 -6.87 -26.58
CA THR A 825 -2.63 -7.67 -26.70
C THR A 825 -2.25 -9.14 -26.72
N GLY A 826 -2.41 -9.79 -25.58
CA GLY A 826 -2.19 -11.22 -25.42
C GLY A 826 -3.12 -12.02 -26.32
N ARG A 827 -2.52 -12.87 -27.17
CA ARG A 827 -3.21 -13.92 -27.92
C ARG A 827 -3.84 -14.91 -26.94
N SER A 828 -5.17 -15.03 -26.96
CA SER A 828 -5.90 -16.14 -26.34
C SER A 828 -5.75 -17.40 -27.20
N GLY A 829 -4.89 -18.32 -26.75
CA GLY A 829 -4.72 -19.65 -27.32
C GLY A 829 -5.88 -20.59 -26.95
N LYS A 830 -6.48 -21.18 -27.98
CA LYS A 830 -7.55 -22.18 -27.98
C LYS A 830 -7.28 -23.35 -27.02
N LYS A 831 -8.25 -23.69 -26.14
CA LYS A 831 -8.32 -24.99 -25.47
C LYS A 831 -9.21 -25.96 -26.25
N GLY A 832 -8.65 -27.13 -26.56
CA GLY A 832 -9.29 -28.25 -27.22
C GLY A 832 -10.40 -28.90 -26.38
N GLY A 833 -11.34 -29.52 -27.07
CA GLY A 833 -12.61 -29.99 -26.52
C GLY A 833 -12.59 -31.34 -25.83
N LYS A 834 -13.72 -31.62 -25.16
CA LYS A 834 -14.26 -32.96 -24.88
C LYS A 834 -15.80 -32.92 -24.91
N PRO A 835 -16.47 -34.05 -25.20
CA PRO A 835 -17.87 -34.06 -25.60
C PRO A 835 -18.85 -34.27 -24.43
N ARG A 836 -19.98 -33.55 -24.53
CA ARG A 836 -21.38 -33.98 -24.40
C ARG A 836 -21.70 -35.13 -23.42
N GLN A 837 -22.39 -34.80 -22.33
CA GLN A 837 -23.42 -35.68 -21.75
C GLN A 837 -24.74 -34.92 -21.62
N GLN A 838 -25.79 -35.58 -22.14
CA GLN A 838 -27.18 -35.19 -22.10
C GLN A 838 -27.72 -35.25 -20.66
N SER A 839 -28.51 -34.27 -20.27
CA SER A 839 -29.68 -34.56 -19.44
C SER A 839 -30.82 -33.63 -19.87
N GLN A 840 -31.95 -34.27 -20.16
CA GLN A 840 -33.22 -33.65 -20.49
C GLN A 840 -33.86 -33.11 -19.22
N GLY A 841 -34.49 -31.94 -19.32
CA GLY A 841 -35.30 -31.37 -18.26
C GLY A 841 -36.18 -30.27 -18.82
N ARG A 842 -37.32 -30.67 -19.40
CA ARG A 842 -38.41 -29.77 -19.80
C ARG A 842 -39.00 -29.10 -18.56
N SER A 843 -39.04 -27.77 -18.51
CA SER A 843 -40.13 -27.04 -17.85
C SER A 843 -40.46 -25.80 -18.66
N ALA A 844 -41.70 -25.73 -19.15
CA ALA A 844 -42.27 -24.58 -19.82
C ALA A 844 -42.27 -23.37 -18.87
N LYS A 845 -41.75 -22.24 -19.34
CA LYS A 845 -42.02 -20.92 -18.76
C LYS A 845 -42.36 -19.94 -19.87
N GLU A 846 -43.36 -19.14 -19.54
CA GLU A 846 -44.07 -18.18 -20.36
C GLU A 846 -43.15 -17.19 -21.08
N ASN A 847 -43.54 -16.89 -22.31
CA ASN A 847 -43.01 -15.80 -23.11
C ASN A 847 -43.35 -14.46 -22.44
N VAL A 848 -42.41 -13.92 -21.67
CA VAL A 848 -42.33 -12.48 -21.39
C VAL A 848 -41.24 -11.92 -22.29
N ALA A 849 -41.64 -11.10 -23.26
CA ALA A 849 -40.70 -10.36 -24.09
C ALA A 849 -39.77 -9.53 -23.19
N PRO A 850 -38.43 -9.58 -23.35
CA PRO A 850 -37.56 -8.70 -22.61
C PRO A 850 -37.79 -7.27 -23.11
N LEU A 851 -38.41 -6.45 -22.25
CA LEU A 851 -38.35 -5.00 -22.31
C LEU A 851 -36.89 -4.57 -22.40
N GLY A 852 -36.64 -3.55 -23.21
CA GLY A 852 -35.35 -3.17 -23.76
C GLY A 852 -34.18 -3.25 -22.77
N VAL A 853 -33.15 -3.98 -23.19
CA VAL A 853 -31.80 -3.83 -22.63
C VAL A 853 -31.36 -2.40 -22.94
N GLU A 854 -31.47 -1.50 -21.96
CA GLU A 854 -30.91 -0.15 -22.04
C GLU A 854 -29.41 -0.26 -22.30
N LYS A 855 -28.95 0.50 -23.30
CA LYS A 855 -27.55 0.55 -23.71
C LYS A 855 -26.69 1.01 -22.53
N ARG A 856 -25.86 0.12 -21.99
CA ARG A 856 -24.69 0.53 -21.20
C ARG A 856 -23.92 1.58 -22.00
N GLN A 857 -23.66 2.75 -21.40
CA GLN A 857 -22.82 3.78 -21.99
C GLN A 857 -21.47 3.15 -22.39
N GLN A 858 -21.10 3.28 -23.67
CA GLN A 858 -19.76 2.88 -24.13
C GLN A 858 -18.72 3.65 -23.32
N LYS A 859 -17.64 2.98 -22.93
CA LYS A 859 -16.53 3.58 -22.20
C LYS A 859 -16.00 4.75 -23.03
N TYR A 860 -16.20 5.97 -22.53
CA TYR A 860 -15.81 7.24 -23.17
C TYR A 860 -14.35 7.16 -23.65
N ARG A 861 -14.10 7.45 -24.93
CA ARG A 861 -12.75 7.49 -25.48
C ARG A 861 -12.21 8.90 -25.23
N ARG A 862 -11.24 9.03 -24.33
CA ARG A 862 -10.63 10.31 -23.95
C ARG A 862 -9.60 10.70 -25.00
N TRP A 863 -9.99 11.54 -25.95
CA TRP A 863 -9.14 11.93 -27.07
C TRP A 863 -8.19 13.08 -26.71
N GLY A 864 -8.61 14.00 -25.85
CA GLY A 864 -7.83 15.14 -25.36
C GLY A 864 -6.91 14.83 -24.18
N ASP A 865 -6.93 13.63 -23.59
CA ASP A 865 -5.85 13.19 -22.68
C ASP A 865 -4.46 13.25 -23.36
N GLN A 866 -4.42 13.17 -24.70
CA GLN A 866 -3.20 13.36 -25.53
C GLN A 866 -2.83 14.84 -25.76
N LEU A 867 -3.75 15.75 -25.42
CA LEU A 867 -3.64 17.20 -25.58
C LEU A 867 -3.54 17.91 -24.20
N LEU A 868 -3.84 17.21 -23.10
CA LEU A 868 -3.60 17.67 -21.74
C LEU A 868 -2.09 17.72 -21.45
N PRO A 869 -1.64 18.58 -20.52
CA PRO A 869 -0.25 18.56 -20.08
C PRO A 869 0.18 17.18 -19.59
N GLN A 870 1.26 16.67 -20.17
CA GLN A 870 1.80 15.35 -19.87
C GLN A 870 3.06 15.47 -19.02
N THR A 871 3.27 14.54 -18.08
CA THR A 871 4.56 14.32 -17.42
C THR A 871 5.16 13.03 -17.92
N VAL A 872 6.47 13.04 -18.13
CA VAL A 872 7.23 11.85 -18.48
C VAL A 872 7.62 11.15 -17.18
N ASN A 873 7.14 9.92 -16.96
CA ASN A 873 7.53 9.15 -15.77
C ASN A 873 9.01 8.72 -15.86
N GLU A 874 9.55 8.14 -14.78
CA GLU A 874 10.94 7.65 -14.74
C GLU A 874 11.27 6.62 -15.83
N LYS A 875 10.25 6.02 -16.46
CA LYS A 875 10.35 5.04 -17.55
C LYS A 875 10.30 5.68 -18.94
N GLY A 876 10.20 7.01 -19.05
CA GLY A 876 10.10 7.71 -20.32
C GLY A 876 8.69 7.68 -20.93
N GLU A 877 7.68 7.21 -20.19
CA GLU A 877 6.31 7.11 -20.66
C GLU A 877 5.56 8.40 -20.35
N SER A 878 4.86 8.92 -21.35
CA SER A 878 3.99 10.08 -21.20
C SER A 878 2.71 9.67 -20.43
N VAL A 879 2.53 10.25 -19.25
CA VAL A 879 1.35 10.06 -18.40
C VAL A 879 0.63 11.41 -18.28
N PRO A 880 -0.71 11.48 -18.40
CA PRO A 880 -1.43 12.73 -18.14
C PRO A 880 -1.13 13.17 -16.71
N LYS A 881 -0.68 14.42 -16.53
CA LYS A 881 -0.34 14.97 -15.22
C LYS A 881 -1.64 15.21 -14.43
N TYR A 882 -2.12 14.17 -13.75
CA TYR A 882 -3.19 14.30 -12.76
C TYR A 882 -2.65 14.60 -11.36
N GLU A 883 -1.34 14.82 -11.21
CA GLU A 883 -0.77 15.46 -10.03
C GLU A 883 -1.25 16.90 -9.97
N TYR A 884 -2.50 17.07 -9.50
CA TYR A 884 -2.94 18.35 -8.99
C TYR A 884 -1.96 18.75 -7.89
N PRO A 885 -1.41 19.98 -7.92
CA PRO A 885 -0.46 20.45 -6.92
C PRO A 885 -1.04 20.09 -5.56
N ALA A 886 -0.30 19.36 -4.73
CA ALA A 886 -0.78 18.91 -3.43
C ALA A 886 -1.51 20.09 -2.77
N ILE A 887 -2.84 20.00 -2.68
CA ILE A 887 -3.66 21.16 -2.31
C ILE A 887 -3.64 21.31 -0.78
N ALA A 888 -2.43 21.30 -0.23
CA ALA A 888 -2.02 21.75 1.09
C ALA A 888 -0.80 22.65 0.83
N PRO A 889 -0.87 23.96 1.12
CA PRO A 889 0.37 24.75 1.15
C PRO A 889 1.34 24.10 2.14
N ALA A 890 2.64 24.19 1.89
CA ALA A 890 3.62 23.78 2.89
C ALA A 890 3.37 24.55 4.18
N MET A 891 3.44 23.86 5.32
CA MET A 891 3.41 24.48 6.64
C MET A 891 4.38 25.67 6.68
N PRO A 892 3.93 26.89 7.01
CA PRO A 892 4.81 28.04 7.20
C PRO A 892 5.97 27.65 8.13
N PRO A 893 7.23 28.02 7.81
CA PRO A 893 8.39 27.59 8.58
C PRO A 893 8.30 27.96 10.06
N GLU A 894 7.62 29.05 10.39
CA GLU A 894 7.35 29.51 11.75
C GLU A 894 6.46 28.53 12.52
N ILE A 895 5.40 28.02 11.88
CA ILE A 895 4.50 27.00 12.46
C ILE A 895 5.23 25.65 12.58
N ARG A 896 6.14 25.36 11.64
CA ARG A 896 6.95 24.14 11.67
C ARG A 896 7.93 24.12 12.85
N GLU A 897 8.51 25.27 13.18
CA GLU A 897 9.42 25.41 14.31
C GLU A 897 8.69 25.26 15.66
N ILE A 898 7.51 25.88 15.77
CA ILE A 898 6.58 25.69 16.90
C ILE A 898 6.14 24.23 17.02
N TRP A 899 5.88 23.56 15.90
CA TRP A 899 5.53 22.14 15.85
C TRP A 899 6.67 21.24 16.35
N ASP A 900 7.90 21.46 15.87
CA ASP A 900 9.07 20.71 16.32
C ASP A 900 9.36 20.98 17.81
N GLN A 901 9.01 22.16 18.31
CA GLN A 901 9.08 22.50 19.73
C GLN A 901 7.97 21.80 20.54
N LEU A 902 6.71 21.83 20.11
CA LEU A 902 5.59 21.14 20.75
C LEU A 902 5.77 19.62 20.76
N GLN A 903 6.36 19.03 19.72
CA GLN A 903 6.74 17.62 19.71
C GLN A 903 7.82 17.32 20.75
N ARG A 904 8.82 18.20 20.89
CA ARG A 904 9.87 18.07 21.92
C ARG A 904 9.30 18.25 23.33
N GLU A 905 8.39 19.19 23.54
CA GLU A 905 7.76 19.46 24.84
C GLU A 905 6.79 18.35 25.24
N CYS A 906 5.96 17.86 24.31
CA CYS A 906 5.12 16.68 24.53
C CYS A 906 5.93 15.40 24.76
N ALA A 907 7.17 15.33 24.25
CA ALA A 907 8.10 14.24 24.51
C ALA A 907 8.87 14.41 25.83
N SER A 908 9.08 15.64 26.32
CA SER A 908 9.79 15.94 27.56
C SER A 908 8.90 15.99 28.81
N ASP A 909 7.58 16.08 28.64
CA ASP A 909 6.58 15.88 29.71
C ASP A 909 6.33 14.38 30.03
N LYS A 910 7.13 13.47 29.45
CA LYS A 910 7.25 12.05 29.85
C LYS A 910 8.44 11.87 30.78
#